data_AF-A0A397RRC6-F1
#
_entry.id   AF-A0A397RRC6-F1
#
_cell.length_a   1.000
_cell.length_b   1.000
_cell.length_c   1.000
_cell.angle_alpha   90.00
_cell.angle_beta   90.00
_cell.angle_gamma   90.00
#
_symmetry.space_group_name_H-M   'P 1'
#
loop_
_entity.id
_entity.type
_entity.pdbx_description
1 polymer ?
#
loop_
_entity_poly.entity_id
_entity_poly.type
_entity_poly.pdbx_seq_one_letter_code
_entity_poly.pdbx_strand_id
1 'polypeptide(L)'
;MKRKWRNLVGIPLMGVALASTLGVTSYAADYYGAITNTSSGTSLASSLHTLSESKHTNQIGYSGLWTAYYTTDVLPGTGIIWDTYSEKLYTVGDDQDEGSHDAEGQKYNREHTVPQSWFTKASPMVADTHHILATDAYVNGQRSNWPYGEVGSAKYTSGNGSKLGSSKLSSYSGKVFEPIDEYKGDIARGYFYMAIRYSDKLANWGDGAEVAFTSSYPYLTSYALNLFTKWSHEDPVSDKEIIRNDAIEAVQGNRNPFIDHPEWIDTIWTNSYTDSASNTKYSASNVVSAINTLTQSSSNEDVYSAYAKYCRLNTSDKSLVTNVSTLFSLVESKANSSIDLDTYWPEIIARNTHDVTVDQTKVDNVIALINALPSPVTASDATAVNQANTAYNALNSSEKALVTNYAILDAALTTLDNLSKTPFTLVTNPSDLSVGDSVIIAAANYNYALGPTYSNYYREAVSIEKADNIIRLAEDSRVTVLTLAQGTTSNTFAFNTGDGYLVPTSDHKSLLTETTISVNSSYNISISSGIATIASSGSYTNGTMAFLKNSKYTEFTSNSTIDDSEYFSLQIYKHIVDDTINQEEVNTVINLINALPENITLSDEVSIVAAENAYGALNSSEKELVTNYSLLTQARSSLNTLRVSITSFENLTTKTSAKFSYSSQEETITGVEGYNLVTDASTLAAGDNIIIAASSEDKALSTTQNPNNRGSVSITKSGTTLTYDSTSTPQIITLEAGTKANTFAFNVGDGYLYAASSSSNYLKTQSSKDDNASWAISITSSGVATITAQGANTRNILKYNTANSGIFACYSSGQIDVKIYKYSSGSTTTTTYSVSNAYIRFGGGMDKSLYENLLELDSNATFGVALSKNGTTYSYYTCNPVYVESIGATTSNVNGSYVQYSALIPVSEENYSTTIYAKCYVEINGTKYFMESASYSLHTLAQYYINNASTLGITDPTVLGALGEF
;
A
#
# COMPACT_ATOMS: atom_id res chain seq x y z
N MET A 1 -44.09 29.21 -1.00
CA MET A 1 -44.53 28.12 -0.10
C MET A 1 -43.43 27.64 0.88
N LYS A 2 -42.49 28.50 1.29
CA LYS A 2 -41.33 28.15 2.16
C LYS A 2 -41.52 28.44 3.66
N ARG A 3 -42.75 28.30 4.21
CA ARG A 3 -43.04 28.74 5.59
C ARG A 3 -44.17 27.95 6.28
N LYS A 4 -44.18 26.61 6.19
CA LYS A 4 -45.17 25.78 6.91
C LYS A 4 -44.68 24.43 7.48
N TRP A 5 -43.37 24.17 7.55
CA TRP A 5 -42.82 22.91 8.12
C TRP A 5 -42.01 23.08 9.42
N ARG A 6 -42.05 24.26 10.05
CA ARG A 6 -41.32 24.52 11.31
C ARG A 6 -42.07 24.13 12.61
N ASN A 7 -43.31 23.65 12.54
CA ASN A 7 -44.15 23.42 13.72
C ASN A 7 -44.79 22.01 13.78
N LEU A 8 -44.17 20.98 13.18
CA LEU A 8 -44.71 19.60 13.20
C LEU A 8 -43.60 18.54 13.25
N VAL A 9 -42.60 18.72 14.12
CA VAL A 9 -41.73 17.62 14.58
C VAL A 9 -41.50 17.80 16.08
N GLY A 10 -42.57 17.56 16.83
CA GLY A 10 -42.52 17.24 18.26
C GLY A 10 -42.82 15.76 18.45
N ILE A 11 -42.29 14.90 17.57
CA ILE A 11 -42.20 13.47 17.84
C ILE A 11 -40.82 13.33 18.48
N PRO A 12 -40.73 12.90 19.76
CA PRO A 12 -39.43 12.66 20.36
C PRO A 12 -38.70 11.68 19.45
N LEU A 13 -37.42 11.94 19.18
CA LEU A 13 -36.48 10.90 18.80
C LEU A 13 -36.65 9.78 19.82
N MET A 14 -37.50 8.79 19.53
CA MET A 14 -37.26 7.42 19.96
C MET A 14 -36.10 6.93 19.10
N GLY A 15 -34.94 7.54 19.33
CA GLY A 15 -33.69 6.82 19.21
C GLY A 15 -33.87 5.66 20.17
N VAL A 16 -33.99 4.47 19.61
CA VAL A 16 -33.80 3.25 20.40
C VAL A 16 -32.33 3.29 20.79
N ALA A 17 -32.04 3.98 21.89
CA ALA A 17 -30.84 3.81 22.66
C ALA A 17 -30.93 2.42 23.29
N LEU A 18 -30.58 1.40 22.51
CA LEU A 18 -30.13 0.13 23.04
C LEU A 18 -28.62 0.28 23.32
N ALA A 19 -28.30 1.07 24.34
CA ALA A 19 -27.08 0.84 25.10
C ALA A 19 -27.36 -0.40 25.97
N SER A 20 -27.33 -1.59 25.36
CA SER A 20 -27.24 -2.82 26.13
C SER A 20 -25.78 -3.01 26.50
N THR A 21 -25.44 -2.69 27.75
CA THR A 21 -24.31 -3.30 28.45
C THR A 21 -24.55 -4.80 28.52
N LEU A 22 -24.16 -5.52 27.47
CA LEU A 22 -24.03 -6.97 27.42
C LEU A 22 -22.62 -7.25 26.93
N GLY A 23 -21.98 -8.25 27.56
CA GLY A 23 -20.57 -8.54 27.40
C GLY A 23 -20.12 -8.64 25.94
N VAL A 24 -18.86 -8.28 25.72
CA VAL A 24 -18.14 -8.39 24.46
C VAL A 24 -18.02 -9.86 24.08
N THR A 25 -19.06 -10.41 23.46
CA THR A 25 -19.04 -11.69 22.73
C THR A 25 -19.85 -11.55 21.45
N SER A 26 -19.14 -11.51 20.31
CA SER A 26 -19.54 -11.97 18.96
C SER A 26 -20.88 -11.52 18.35
N TYR A 27 -20.94 -10.32 17.75
CA TYR A 27 -22.05 -9.94 16.85
C TYR A 27 -21.88 -10.53 15.43
N ALA A 28 -20.64 -10.69 14.93
CA ALA A 28 -20.37 -11.26 13.60
C ALA A 28 -20.47 -12.80 13.54
N ALA A 29 -20.15 -13.52 14.63
CA ALA A 29 -20.11 -14.99 14.61
C ALA A 29 -21.50 -15.62 14.37
N ASP A 30 -22.57 -14.99 14.84
CA ASP A 30 -23.94 -15.46 14.64
C ASP A 30 -24.42 -15.27 13.19
N TYR A 31 -23.96 -14.21 12.50
CA TYR A 31 -24.37 -13.92 11.12
C TYR A 31 -23.82 -14.98 10.14
N TYR A 32 -22.56 -15.39 10.32
CA TYR A 32 -21.87 -16.33 9.43
C TYR A 32 -21.98 -17.80 9.87
N GLY A 33 -22.76 -18.15 10.89
CA GLY A 33 -22.83 -19.51 11.44
C GLY A 33 -23.24 -20.63 10.46
N ALA A 34 -23.79 -20.28 9.29
CA ALA A 34 -24.09 -21.24 8.21
C ALA A 34 -22.91 -21.49 7.24
N ILE A 35 -21.84 -20.70 7.31
CA ILE A 35 -20.64 -20.85 6.50
C ILE A 35 -19.72 -21.86 7.19
N THR A 36 -19.66 -23.08 6.66
CA THR A 36 -18.88 -24.19 7.27
C THR A 36 -17.66 -24.59 6.45
N ASN A 37 -17.64 -24.31 5.15
CA ASN A 37 -16.53 -24.63 4.25
C ASN A 37 -15.85 -23.34 3.76
N THR A 38 -14.75 -22.98 4.40
CA THR A 38 -13.92 -21.82 4.04
C THR A 38 -12.55 -22.22 3.50
N SER A 39 -12.31 -23.49 3.15
CA SER A 39 -11.02 -23.94 2.59
C SER A 39 -11.05 -24.06 1.06
N SER A 40 -12.24 -24.08 0.45
CA SER A 40 -12.43 -24.07 -1.00
C SER A 40 -12.96 -22.70 -1.43
N GLY A 41 -12.19 -21.98 -2.24
CA GLY A 41 -12.56 -20.64 -2.71
C GLY A 41 -13.90 -20.60 -3.46
N THR A 42 -14.19 -21.59 -4.31
CA THR A 42 -15.47 -21.69 -5.03
C THR A 42 -16.65 -22.03 -4.10
N SER A 43 -16.45 -22.93 -3.15
CA SER A 43 -17.49 -23.30 -2.16
C SER A 43 -17.81 -22.15 -1.23
N LEU A 44 -16.78 -21.43 -0.78
CA LEU A 44 -16.91 -20.24 0.03
C LEU A 44 -17.65 -19.14 -0.73
N ALA A 45 -17.23 -18.85 -1.97
CA ALA A 45 -17.91 -17.89 -2.85
C ALA A 45 -19.41 -18.21 -3.00
N SER A 46 -19.77 -19.46 -3.28
CA SER A 46 -21.16 -19.92 -3.42
C SER A 46 -21.97 -19.77 -2.12
N SER A 47 -21.36 -20.11 -0.98
CA SER A 47 -22.00 -20.01 0.34
C SER A 47 -22.24 -18.55 0.73
N LEU A 48 -21.27 -17.67 0.47
CA LEU A 48 -21.39 -16.24 0.72
C LEU A 48 -22.41 -15.57 -0.21
N HIS A 49 -22.48 -15.98 -1.48
CA HIS A 49 -23.53 -15.55 -2.40
C HIS A 49 -24.91 -15.88 -1.82
N THR A 50 -25.15 -17.13 -1.44
CA THR A 50 -26.42 -17.60 -0.88
C THR A 50 -26.77 -16.89 0.43
N LEU A 51 -25.79 -16.74 1.34
CA LEU A 51 -26.00 -16.07 2.63
C LEU A 51 -26.36 -14.60 2.44
N SER A 52 -25.55 -13.86 1.70
CA SER A 52 -25.76 -12.42 1.45
C SER A 52 -27.07 -12.15 0.70
N GLU A 53 -27.50 -13.07 -0.17
CA GLU A 53 -28.82 -13.02 -0.78
C GLU A 53 -29.95 -13.21 0.22
N SER A 54 -29.91 -14.29 1.00
CA SER A 54 -30.98 -14.62 1.94
C SER A 54 -31.16 -13.57 3.04
N LYS A 55 -30.07 -12.88 3.41
CA LYS A 55 -30.04 -11.87 4.47
C LYS A 55 -30.43 -10.48 4.00
N HIS A 56 -30.41 -10.21 2.69
CA HIS A 56 -30.87 -8.94 2.11
C HIS A 56 -32.41 -8.88 2.10
N THR A 57 -32.98 -8.86 3.31
CA THR A 57 -34.41 -8.98 3.59
C THR A 57 -35.14 -7.66 3.44
N ASN A 58 -34.46 -6.52 3.55
CA ASN A 58 -35.07 -5.20 3.42
C ASN A 58 -34.57 -4.44 2.17
N GLN A 59 -35.44 -4.37 1.17
CA GLN A 59 -35.19 -3.65 -0.07
C GLN A 59 -35.55 -2.16 0.10
N ILE A 60 -34.61 -1.36 0.58
CA ILE A 60 -34.86 0.07 0.90
C ILE A 60 -35.20 0.93 -0.32
N GLY A 61 -34.86 0.47 -1.52
CA GLY A 61 -35.08 1.19 -2.78
C GLY A 61 -34.21 2.45 -2.92
N TYR A 62 -34.19 3.01 -4.14
CA TYR A 62 -33.25 4.09 -4.48
C TYR A 62 -33.48 5.40 -3.68
N SER A 63 -34.72 5.69 -3.28
CA SER A 63 -35.04 6.82 -2.40
C SER A 63 -34.68 6.55 -0.93
N GLY A 64 -34.65 5.29 -0.51
CA GLY A 64 -34.32 4.89 0.86
C GLY A 64 -32.86 5.19 1.23
N LEU A 65 -31.97 5.24 0.24
CA LEU A 65 -30.56 5.61 0.44
C LEU A 65 -30.38 6.94 1.20
N TRP A 66 -31.21 7.94 0.92
CA TRP A 66 -31.15 9.23 1.62
C TRP A 66 -31.44 9.12 3.12
N THR A 67 -32.26 8.15 3.51
CA THR A 67 -32.54 7.86 4.92
C THR A 67 -31.43 7.00 5.52
N ALA A 68 -30.90 6.03 4.76
CA ALA A 68 -29.79 5.19 5.20
C ALA A 68 -28.53 6.01 5.56
N TYR A 69 -28.24 7.09 4.82
CA TYR A 69 -27.07 7.93 5.08
C TYR A 69 -27.05 8.61 6.45
N TYR A 70 -28.16 8.70 7.17
CA TYR A 70 -28.15 9.16 8.56
C TYR A 70 -27.37 8.23 9.50
N THR A 71 -27.08 7.01 9.08
CA THR A 71 -26.34 6.02 9.86
C THR A 71 -25.15 5.40 9.11
N THR A 72 -25.22 5.24 7.78
CA THR A 72 -24.20 4.47 7.03
C THR A 72 -22.96 5.26 6.65
N ASP A 73 -23.10 6.57 6.39
CA ASP A 73 -22.04 7.39 5.79
C ASP A 73 -21.83 8.71 6.55
N VAL A 74 -22.10 8.72 7.86
CA VAL A 74 -21.89 9.88 8.74
C VAL A 74 -20.74 9.66 9.72
N LEU A 75 -20.01 10.73 10.05
CA LEU A 75 -19.03 10.72 11.13
C LEU A 75 -19.75 10.43 12.47
N PRO A 76 -19.27 9.47 13.28
CA PRO A 76 -19.95 9.06 14.50
C PRO A 76 -20.20 10.21 15.47
N GLY A 77 -21.40 10.26 16.06
CA GLY A 77 -21.81 11.32 16.98
C GLY A 77 -22.13 12.65 16.31
N THR A 78 -22.18 12.71 14.97
CA THR A 78 -22.46 13.94 14.22
C THR A 78 -23.60 13.76 13.21
N GLY A 79 -23.92 14.82 12.48
CA GLY A 79 -24.73 14.78 11.26
C GLY A 79 -23.92 15.09 10.00
N ILE A 80 -22.60 14.88 10.03
CA ILE A 80 -21.70 15.24 8.93
C ILE A 80 -21.35 14.00 8.12
N ILE A 81 -21.45 14.07 6.79
CA ILE A 81 -21.10 12.99 5.87
C ILE A 81 -19.59 12.69 5.94
N TRP A 82 -19.25 11.40 6.07
CA TRP A 82 -17.89 10.89 5.97
C TRP A 82 -17.54 10.60 4.51
N ASP A 83 -17.28 11.68 3.76
CA ASP A 83 -17.01 11.64 2.34
C ASP A 83 -15.64 10.99 2.01
N THR A 84 -15.68 10.07 1.04
CA THR A 84 -14.54 9.34 0.47
C THR A 84 -13.79 10.12 -0.61
N TYR A 85 -14.44 11.09 -1.28
CA TYR A 85 -13.91 11.82 -2.44
C TYR A 85 -13.50 13.25 -2.17
N SER A 86 -13.88 13.83 -1.03
CA SER A 86 -13.48 15.19 -0.66
C SER A 86 -13.14 15.34 0.82
N GLU A 87 -12.54 16.48 1.17
CA GLU A 87 -12.35 16.90 2.57
C GLU A 87 -13.45 17.88 3.02
N LYS A 88 -14.51 18.05 2.23
CA LYS A 88 -15.58 18.98 2.53
C LYS A 88 -16.57 18.36 3.51
N LEU A 89 -17.18 19.22 4.31
CA LEU A 89 -18.14 18.82 5.33
C LEU A 89 -19.55 19.04 4.78
N TYR A 90 -20.38 18.00 4.84
CA TYR A 90 -21.78 18.05 4.39
C TYR A 90 -22.71 17.67 5.52
N THR A 91 -23.74 18.47 5.76
CA THR A 91 -24.77 18.10 6.73
C THR A 91 -25.77 17.17 6.07
N VAL A 92 -25.93 15.97 6.63
CA VAL A 92 -26.90 14.97 6.13
C VAL A 92 -28.31 15.58 6.14
N GLY A 93 -29.05 15.39 5.03
CA GLY A 93 -30.38 15.96 4.85
C GLY A 93 -30.41 17.39 4.30
N ASP A 94 -29.52 18.27 4.76
CA ASP A 94 -29.47 19.68 4.34
C ASP A 94 -28.65 19.88 3.05
N ASP A 95 -27.57 19.11 2.90
CA ASP A 95 -26.64 19.22 1.77
C ASP A 95 -26.83 18.15 0.70
N GLN A 96 -28.03 17.57 0.64
CA GLN A 96 -28.41 16.62 -0.41
C GLN A 96 -28.47 17.29 -1.79
N ASP A 97 -27.94 16.61 -2.79
CA ASP A 97 -28.03 17.01 -4.20
C ASP A 97 -29.49 17.27 -4.63
N GLU A 98 -29.74 18.49 -5.10
CA GLU A 98 -30.99 18.96 -5.70
C GLU A 98 -30.85 19.38 -7.19
N GLY A 99 -29.73 19.13 -7.87
CA GLY A 99 -29.51 19.59 -9.25
C GLY A 99 -28.07 19.60 -9.77
N SER A 100 -27.65 20.71 -10.39
CA SER A 100 -26.33 20.85 -11.02
C SER A 100 -25.32 21.50 -10.06
N HIS A 101 -24.07 21.03 -10.11
CA HIS A 101 -22.97 21.46 -9.25
C HIS A 101 -21.72 21.62 -10.11
N ASP A 102 -20.92 22.63 -9.82
CA ASP A 102 -19.75 23.02 -10.61
C ASP A 102 -18.45 23.14 -9.80
N ALA A 103 -18.51 22.86 -8.48
CA ALA A 103 -17.36 22.84 -7.60
C ALA A 103 -17.55 21.89 -6.40
N GLU A 104 -16.43 21.45 -5.82
CA GLU A 104 -16.41 20.67 -4.58
C GLU A 104 -16.99 21.45 -3.39
N GLY A 105 -17.65 20.77 -2.46
CA GLY A 105 -18.19 21.37 -1.23
C GLY A 105 -19.59 21.96 -1.36
N GLN A 106 -20.27 21.78 -2.50
CA GLN A 106 -21.61 22.31 -2.71
C GLN A 106 -22.70 21.38 -2.17
N LYS A 107 -22.67 20.11 -2.58
CA LYS A 107 -23.65 19.07 -2.22
C LYS A 107 -23.00 17.69 -2.24
N TYR A 108 -23.61 16.75 -1.52
CA TYR A 108 -23.29 15.34 -1.61
C TYR A 108 -24.37 14.58 -2.40
N ASN A 109 -23.97 13.52 -3.10
CA ASN A 109 -24.88 12.65 -3.84
C ASN A 109 -24.59 11.16 -3.63
N ARG A 110 -25.32 10.32 -4.36
CA ARG A 110 -25.21 8.85 -4.31
C ARG A 110 -24.18 8.39 -5.34
N GLU A 111 -22.99 8.04 -4.87
CA GLU A 111 -21.93 7.43 -5.67
C GLU A 111 -22.17 5.94 -5.81
N HIS A 112 -22.45 5.47 -7.01
CA HIS A 112 -22.47 4.03 -7.32
C HIS A 112 -21.06 3.58 -7.67
N THR A 113 -20.31 3.05 -6.72
CA THR A 113 -18.91 2.66 -6.95
C THR A 113 -18.81 1.60 -8.04
N VAL A 114 -19.79 0.69 -8.18
CA VAL A 114 -20.03 0.00 -9.44
C VAL A 114 -21.04 0.81 -10.25
N PRO A 115 -20.67 1.42 -11.41
CA PRO A 115 -21.55 2.34 -12.13
C PRO A 115 -22.91 1.73 -12.45
N GLN A 116 -23.99 2.41 -12.08
CA GLN A 116 -25.36 1.93 -12.33
C GLN A 116 -25.69 1.72 -13.82
N SER A 117 -24.92 2.33 -14.73
CA SER A 117 -25.03 2.07 -16.17
C SER A 117 -24.60 0.65 -16.56
N TRP A 118 -23.67 0.04 -15.83
CA TRP A 118 -23.12 -1.28 -16.13
C TRP A 118 -24.13 -2.41 -15.91
N PHE A 119 -25.08 -2.23 -14.98
CA PHE A 119 -26.13 -3.21 -14.70
C PHE A 119 -27.53 -2.68 -15.03
N THR A 120 -27.64 -1.70 -15.94
CA THR A 120 -28.91 -1.13 -16.42
C THR A 120 -29.83 -0.58 -15.32
N LYS A 121 -29.26 -0.13 -14.19
CA LYS A 121 -29.98 0.35 -13.01
C LYS A 121 -30.94 -0.70 -12.42
N ALA A 122 -30.68 -1.98 -12.65
CA ALA A 122 -31.53 -3.06 -12.18
C ALA A 122 -31.54 -3.17 -10.65
N SER A 123 -32.71 -3.49 -10.10
CA SER A 123 -32.90 -3.82 -8.70
C SER A 123 -32.42 -5.25 -8.42
N PRO A 124 -31.83 -5.55 -7.25
CA PRO A 124 -31.62 -4.65 -6.10
C PRO A 124 -30.31 -3.84 -6.14
N MET A 125 -29.41 -4.12 -7.09
CA MET A 125 -28.07 -3.51 -7.19
C MET A 125 -28.10 -1.97 -7.15
N VAL A 126 -29.09 -1.34 -7.79
CA VAL A 126 -29.22 0.13 -7.83
C VAL A 126 -29.42 0.80 -6.46
N ALA A 127 -29.82 0.03 -5.44
CA ALA A 127 -30.10 0.52 -4.09
C ALA A 127 -29.33 -0.24 -2.99
N ASP A 128 -28.42 -1.14 -3.35
CA ASP A 128 -27.60 -1.87 -2.38
C ASP A 128 -26.55 -0.95 -1.77
N THR A 129 -26.66 -0.71 -0.46
CA THR A 129 -25.85 0.31 0.21
C THR A 129 -24.38 -0.12 0.32
N HIS A 130 -24.03 -1.40 0.17
CA HIS A 130 -22.64 -1.86 0.26
C HIS A 130 -21.72 -1.26 -0.79
N HIS A 131 -22.23 -0.89 -1.98
CA HIS A 131 -21.44 -0.22 -3.03
C HIS A 131 -21.86 1.24 -3.29
N ILE A 132 -22.84 1.77 -2.54
CA ILE A 132 -23.36 3.12 -2.77
C ILE A 132 -22.96 4.05 -1.63
N LEU A 133 -22.00 4.93 -1.90
CA LEU A 133 -21.44 5.88 -0.93
C LEU A 133 -22.16 7.25 -1.01
N ALA A 134 -22.16 8.00 0.08
CA ALA A 134 -22.48 9.43 0.07
C ALA A 134 -21.19 10.23 -0.15
N THR A 135 -21.04 10.88 -1.31
CA THR A 135 -19.80 11.60 -1.66
C THR A 135 -20.06 12.96 -2.28
N ASP A 136 -19.03 13.81 -2.36
CA ASP A 136 -19.07 15.07 -3.09
C ASP A 136 -19.60 14.87 -4.50
N ALA A 137 -20.67 15.60 -4.82
CA ALA A 137 -21.41 15.41 -6.04
C ALA A 137 -20.66 15.91 -7.30
N TYR A 138 -19.77 16.89 -7.15
CA TYR A 138 -18.89 17.33 -8.24
C TYR A 138 -17.80 16.29 -8.53
N VAL A 139 -17.16 15.73 -7.48
CA VAL A 139 -16.14 14.69 -7.66
C VAL A 139 -16.75 13.41 -8.22
N ASN A 140 -17.92 12.99 -7.76
CA ASN A 140 -18.70 11.91 -8.38
C ASN A 140 -18.95 12.21 -9.87
N GLY A 141 -19.35 13.44 -10.20
CA GLY A 141 -19.50 13.89 -11.60
C GLY A 141 -18.21 13.75 -12.43
N GLN A 142 -17.04 14.01 -11.85
CA GLN A 142 -15.75 13.75 -12.51
C GLN A 142 -15.47 12.26 -12.65
N ARG A 143 -15.75 11.47 -11.62
CA ARG A 143 -15.60 10.00 -11.60
C ARG A 143 -16.46 9.32 -12.67
N SER A 144 -17.66 9.84 -12.94
CA SER A 144 -18.55 9.37 -14.01
C SER A 144 -18.76 7.84 -13.93
N ASN A 145 -18.56 7.13 -15.04
CA ASN A 145 -18.56 5.68 -15.15
C ASN A 145 -17.17 5.13 -15.48
N TRP A 146 -16.11 5.87 -15.16
CA TRP A 146 -14.75 5.42 -15.41
C TRP A 146 -14.41 4.26 -14.45
N PRO A 147 -13.75 3.19 -14.94
CA PRO A 147 -13.28 2.13 -14.07
C PRO A 147 -12.26 2.67 -13.06
N TYR A 148 -12.17 2.03 -11.90
CA TYR A 148 -11.10 2.32 -10.96
C TYR A 148 -9.77 1.78 -11.46
N GLY A 149 -8.68 2.49 -11.17
CA GLY A 149 -7.33 2.11 -11.54
C GLY A 149 -6.32 3.17 -11.13
N GLU A 150 -5.03 2.82 -11.13
CA GLU A 150 -3.95 3.78 -10.84
C GLU A 150 -3.75 4.77 -12.00
N VAL A 151 -3.70 6.07 -11.70
CA VAL A 151 -3.55 7.13 -12.70
C VAL A 151 -2.06 7.40 -12.94
N GLY A 152 -1.62 7.22 -14.19
CA GLY A 152 -0.25 7.56 -14.62
C GLY A 152 -0.08 9.05 -14.92
N SER A 153 -1.12 9.69 -15.48
CA SER A 153 -1.14 11.13 -15.74
C SER A 153 -2.51 11.71 -15.43
N ALA A 154 -2.58 12.60 -14.43
CA ALA A 154 -3.83 13.17 -13.95
C ALA A 154 -4.33 14.29 -14.86
N LYS A 155 -5.60 14.18 -15.28
CA LYS A 155 -6.35 15.26 -15.93
C LYS A 155 -7.07 16.13 -14.89
N TYR A 156 -7.51 15.51 -13.80
CA TYR A 156 -8.17 16.17 -12.67
C TYR A 156 -7.67 15.52 -11.38
N THR A 157 -7.52 16.35 -10.35
CA THR A 157 -7.22 15.93 -8.99
C THR A 157 -8.17 16.68 -8.07
N SER A 158 -8.91 15.95 -7.25
CA SER A 158 -9.82 16.51 -6.25
C SER A 158 -9.06 17.12 -5.07
N GLY A 159 -9.76 17.89 -4.23
CA GLY A 159 -9.17 18.48 -3.03
C GLY A 159 -8.60 17.46 -2.05
N ASN A 160 -9.14 16.23 -2.01
CA ASN A 160 -8.59 15.17 -1.17
C ASN A 160 -7.42 14.42 -1.82
N GLY A 161 -7.18 14.56 -3.13
CA GLY A 161 -6.09 13.88 -3.84
C GLY A 161 -6.53 12.72 -4.73
N SER A 162 -7.82 12.37 -4.79
CA SER A 162 -8.34 11.43 -5.79
C SER A 162 -8.16 11.98 -7.20
N LYS A 163 -7.85 11.14 -8.18
CA LYS A 163 -7.43 11.54 -9.53
C LYS A 163 -8.31 10.91 -10.60
N LEU A 164 -8.56 11.67 -11.67
CA LEU A 164 -9.04 11.15 -12.95
C LEU A 164 -7.96 11.35 -14.00
N GLY A 165 -7.59 10.32 -14.74
CA GLY A 165 -6.53 10.43 -15.73
C GLY A 165 -6.35 9.20 -16.61
N SER A 166 -5.25 9.17 -17.37
CA SER A 166 -4.88 7.98 -18.13
C SER A 166 -4.37 6.89 -17.18
N SER A 167 -4.78 5.65 -17.42
CA SER A 167 -4.28 4.49 -16.69
C SER A 167 -2.76 4.39 -16.73
N LYS A 168 -2.17 4.04 -15.58
CA LYS A 168 -0.75 3.71 -15.42
C LYS A 168 -0.42 2.32 -15.98
N LEU A 169 -1.39 1.42 -16.01
CA LEU A 169 -1.24 0.07 -16.52
C LEU A 169 -1.29 0.07 -18.05
N SER A 170 -0.28 -0.52 -18.69
CA SER A 170 -0.17 -0.63 -20.15
C SER A 170 -1.25 -1.51 -20.78
N SER A 171 -1.84 -2.44 -20.00
CA SER A 171 -2.91 -3.34 -20.43
C SER A 171 -4.27 -2.66 -20.60
N TYR A 172 -4.44 -1.43 -20.09
CA TYR A 172 -5.66 -0.64 -20.25
C TYR A 172 -5.32 0.79 -20.69
N SER A 173 -5.75 1.18 -21.90
CA SER A 173 -5.44 2.49 -22.49
C SER A 173 -6.50 3.57 -22.25
N GLY A 174 -7.56 3.25 -21.51
CA GLY A 174 -8.64 4.16 -21.18
C GLY A 174 -8.33 5.11 -20.02
N LYS A 175 -9.32 5.93 -19.66
CA LYS A 175 -9.26 6.74 -18.44
C LYS A 175 -9.71 5.90 -17.25
N VAL A 176 -9.05 6.13 -16.11
CA VAL A 176 -9.38 5.51 -14.83
C VAL A 176 -9.53 6.59 -13.77
N PHE A 177 -10.30 6.27 -12.74
CA PHE A 177 -10.37 7.05 -11.52
C PHE A 177 -9.58 6.35 -10.41
N GLU A 178 -8.71 7.09 -9.72
CA GLU A 178 -7.92 6.60 -8.59
C GLU A 178 -8.42 7.33 -7.33
N PRO A 179 -9.09 6.65 -6.39
CA PRO A 179 -9.37 7.23 -5.08
C PRO A 179 -8.03 7.45 -4.33
N ILE A 180 -8.03 8.33 -3.34
CA ILE A 180 -6.88 8.45 -2.44
C ILE A 180 -6.62 7.12 -1.71
N ASP A 181 -5.36 6.89 -1.34
CA ASP A 181 -4.85 5.62 -0.82
C ASP A 181 -5.64 5.07 0.38
N GLU A 182 -6.06 5.93 1.32
CA GLU A 182 -6.83 5.57 2.54
C GLU A 182 -8.27 5.07 2.29
N TYR A 183 -8.71 5.01 1.04
CA TYR A 183 -10.03 4.51 0.65
C TYR A 183 -9.96 3.48 -0.49
N LYS A 184 -8.76 3.03 -0.86
CA LYS A 184 -8.58 2.05 -1.94
C LYS A 184 -9.15 0.69 -1.53
N GLY A 185 -8.98 0.30 -0.27
CA GLY A 185 -9.48 -0.92 0.34
C GLY A 185 -11.00 -0.93 0.44
N ASP A 186 -11.60 0.18 0.89
CA ASP A 186 -13.06 0.37 0.93
C ASP A 186 -13.71 0.06 -0.43
N ILE A 187 -13.14 0.61 -1.50
CA ILE A 187 -13.62 0.41 -2.87
C ILE A 187 -13.38 -1.04 -3.31
N ALA A 188 -12.21 -1.60 -3.02
CA ALA A 188 -11.88 -2.99 -3.37
C ALA A 188 -12.84 -4.00 -2.75
N ARG A 189 -13.09 -3.91 -1.44
CA ARG A 189 -14.03 -4.79 -0.71
C ARG A 189 -15.48 -4.61 -1.17
N GLY A 190 -15.84 -3.41 -1.64
CA GLY A 190 -17.12 -3.18 -2.34
C GLY A 190 -17.22 -3.95 -3.67
N TYR A 191 -16.14 -4.01 -4.46
CA TYR A 191 -16.11 -4.76 -5.72
C TYR A 191 -16.12 -6.28 -5.49
N PHE A 192 -15.37 -6.79 -4.51
CA PHE A 192 -15.42 -8.21 -4.13
C PHE A 192 -16.83 -8.62 -3.68
N TYR A 193 -17.49 -7.79 -2.86
CA TYR A 193 -18.89 -7.99 -2.49
C TYR A 193 -19.80 -8.06 -3.71
N MET A 194 -19.70 -7.11 -4.64
CA MET A 194 -20.55 -7.08 -5.83
C MET A 194 -20.33 -8.30 -6.73
N ALA A 195 -19.09 -8.77 -6.87
CA ALA A 195 -18.74 -9.95 -7.65
C ALA A 195 -19.39 -11.23 -7.10
N ILE A 196 -19.42 -11.39 -5.77
CA ILE A 196 -19.99 -12.58 -5.12
C ILE A 196 -21.50 -12.47 -4.95
N ARG A 197 -22.00 -11.36 -4.38
CA ARG A 197 -23.44 -11.20 -4.13
C ARG A 197 -24.24 -11.32 -5.41
N TYR A 198 -23.75 -10.77 -6.52
CA TYR A 198 -24.48 -10.72 -7.79
C TYR A 198 -23.89 -11.62 -8.88
N SER A 199 -23.13 -12.64 -8.51
CA SER A 199 -22.48 -13.59 -9.43
C SER A 199 -23.45 -14.21 -10.44
N ASP A 200 -24.71 -14.46 -10.04
CA ASP A 200 -25.82 -14.97 -10.86
C ASP A 200 -26.36 -13.95 -11.89
N LYS A 201 -26.04 -12.66 -11.73
CA LYS A 201 -26.55 -11.55 -12.57
C LYS A 201 -25.50 -10.96 -13.50
N LEU A 202 -24.21 -11.23 -13.28
CA LEU A 202 -23.11 -10.66 -14.05
C LEU A 202 -23.23 -10.92 -15.56
N ALA A 203 -23.80 -12.06 -15.95
CA ALA A 203 -24.06 -12.39 -17.36
C ALA A 203 -25.00 -11.39 -18.09
N ASN A 204 -25.78 -10.61 -17.34
CA ASN A 204 -26.72 -9.61 -17.87
C ASN A 204 -26.19 -8.17 -17.76
N TRP A 205 -24.95 -7.99 -17.32
CA TRP A 205 -24.34 -6.66 -17.21
C TRP A 205 -23.84 -6.21 -18.60
N GLY A 206 -24.05 -4.94 -18.90
CA GLY A 206 -23.76 -4.34 -20.20
C GLY A 206 -22.41 -3.63 -20.24
N ASP A 207 -22.21 -2.89 -21.33
CA ASP A 207 -20.95 -2.24 -21.70
C ASP A 207 -20.30 -1.45 -20.55
N GLY A 208 -19.01 -1.72 -20.33
CA GLY A 208 -18.16 -1.17 -19.29
C GLY A 208 -17.93 -2.14 -18.12
N ALA A 209 -18.86 -3.06 -17.85
CA ALA A 209 -18.72 -4.05 -16.78
C ALA A 209 -17.53 -5.00 -17.03
N GLU A 210 -17.26 -5.33 -18.29
CA GLU A 210 -16.25 -6.28 -18.74
C GLU A 210 -14.80 -5.85 -18.41
N VAL A 211 -14.59 -4.61 -18.00
CA VAL A 211 -13.28 -4.17 -17.49
C VAL A 211 -13.00 -4.80 -16.11
N ALA A 212 -14.04 -4.97 -15.30
CA ALA A 212 -13.90 -5.41 -13.92
C ALA A 212 -14.50 -6.80 -13.63
N PHE A 213 -15.58 -7.18 -14.31
CA PHE A 213 -16.36 -8.38 -14.00
C PHE A 213 -16.34 -9.40 -15.15
N THR A 214 -16.52 -10.66 -14.79
CA THR A 214 -16.73 -11.79 -15.72
C THR A 214 -18.01 -12.54 -15.34
N SER A 215 -18.70 -13.14 -16.33
CA SER A 215 -19.96 -13.86 -16.09
C SER A 215 -19.78 -15.25 -15.46
N SER A 216 -18.54 -15.71 -15.31
CA SER A 216 -18.17 -16.98 -14.69
C SER A 216 -17.10 -16.73 -13.63
N TYR A 217 -16.96 -17.66 -12.69
CA TYR A 217 -15.86 -17.67 -11.73
C TYR A 217 -14.52 -17.45 -12.46
N PRO A 218 -13.62 -16.57 -11.97
CA PRO A 218 -13.60 -15.91 -10.65
C PRO A 218 -14.49 -14.65 -10.49
N TYR A 219 -15.40 -14.38 -11.43
CA TYR A 219 -16.35 -13.24 -11.44
C TYR A 219 -15.72 -11.85 -11.58
N LEU A 220 -14.39 -11.77 -11.50
CA LEU A 220 -13.59 -10.58 -11.75
C LEU A 220 -12.61 -10.85 -12.89
N THR A 221 -12.30 -9.80 -13.66
CA THR A 221 -11.20 -9.88 -14.62
C THR A 221 -9.86 -9.96 -13.90
N SER A 222 -8.81 -10.47 -14.56
CA SER A 222 -7.45 -10.45 -13.99
C SER A 222 -6.97 -9.02 -13.67
N TYR A 223 -7.43 -8.02 -14.42
CA TYR A 223 -7.15 -6.61 -14.15
C TYR A 223 -7.73 -6.19 -12.79
N ALA A 224 -9.03 -6.39 -12.61
CA ALA A 224 -9.72 -5.99 -11.39
C ALA A 224 -9.25 -6.82 -10.19
N LEU A 225 -9.07 -8.12 -10.37
CA LEU A 225 -8.60 -8.98 -9.29
C LEU A 225 -7.23 -8.52 -8.78
N ASN A 226 -6.25 -8.32 -9.67
CA ASN A 226 -4.92 -7.84 -9.27
C ASN A 226 -4.97 -6.46 -8.60
N LEU A 227 -5.77 -5.54 -9.14
CA LEU A 227 -5.90 -4.19 -8.59
C LEU A 227 -6.55 -4.19 -7.21
N PHE A 228 -7.68 -4.87 -7.05
CA PHE A 228 -8.46 -4.85 -5.83
C PHE A 228 -7.87 -5.73 -4.73
N THR A 229 -7.18 -6.83 -5.06
CA THR A 229 -6.38 -7.55 -4.05
C THR A 229 -5.27 -6.64 -3.53
N LYS A 230 -4.48 -6.03 -4.42
CA LYS A 230 -3.44 -5.06 -4.04
C LYS A 230 -4.01 -3.98 -3.11
N TRP A 231 -5.09 -3.33 -3.52
CA TRP A 231 -5.72 -2.25 -2.75
C TRP A 231 -6.27 -2.72 -1.41
N SER A 232 -6.83 -3.93 -1.32
CA SER A 232 -7.34 -4.45 -0.05
C SER A 232 -6.22 -4.78 0.95
N HIS A 233 -5.01 -5.10 0.48
CA HIS A 233 -3.85 -5.40 1.32
C HIS A 233 -3.06 -4.14 1.71
N GLU A 234 -2.90 -3.18 0.79
CA GLU A 234 -2.27 -1.88 1.08
C GLU A 234 -3.14 -0.97 1.95
N ASP A 235 -4.46 -1.12 1.88
CA ASP A 235 -5.45 -0.40 2.69
C ASP A 235 -6.35 -1.39 3.45
N PRO A 236 -5.91 -1.86 4.64
CA PRO A 236 -6.65 -2.77 5.49
C PRO A 236 -8.03 -2.24 5.90
N VAL A 237 -8.85 -3.09 6.52
CA VAL A 237 -10.19 -2.70 6.95
C VAL A 237 -10.13 -1.49 7.88
N SER A 238 -10.90 -0.45 7.55
CA SER A 238 -10.94 0.79 8.30
C SER A 238 -12.08 0.81 9.32
N ASP A 239 -11.97 1.65 10.34
CA ASP A 239 -13.07 1.86 11.30
C ASP A 239 -14.35 2.34 10.59
N LYS A 240 -14.20 3.13 9.51
CA LYS A 240 -15.32 3.59 8.68
C LYS A 240 -16.10 2.41 8.13
N GLU A 241 -15.40 1.41 7.59
CA GLU A 241 -16.02 0.24 7.00
C GLU A 241 -16.74 -0.62 8.02
N ILE A 242 -16.16 -0.83 9.20
CA ILE A 242 -16.79 -1.61 10.28
C ILE A 242 -18.10 -0.93 10.71
N ILE A 243 -18.04 0.37 11.01
CA ILE A 243 -19.22 1.16 11.42
C ILE A 243 -20.28 1.15 10.32
N ARG A 244 -19.85 1.33 9.08
CA ARG A 244 -20.74 1.33 7.91
C ARG A 244 -21.38 -0.04 7.68
N ASN A 245 -20.64 -1.13 7.81
CA ASN A 245 -21.15 -2.49 7.62
C ASN A 245 -22.22 -2.83 8.67
N ASP A 246 -22.02 -2.43 9.93
CA ASP A 246 -23.03 -2.55 10.99
C ASP A 246 -24.30 -1.74 10.70
N ALA A 247 -24.14 -0.47 10.33
CA ALA A 247 -25.26 0.40 10.01
C ALA A 247 -26.03 -0.11 8.78
N ILE A 248 -25.32 -0.67 7.80
CA ILE A 248 -25.93 -1.26 6.61
C ILE A 248 -26.69 -2.53 6.95
N GLU A 249 -26.17 -3.42 7.79
CA GLU A 249 -26.91 -4.59 8.25
C GLU A 249 -28.24 -4.19 8.92
N ALA A 250 -28.20 -3.19 9.79
CA ALA A 250 -29.41 -2.68 10.43
C ALA A 250 -30.44 -2.13 9.43
N VAL A 251 -29.99 -1.69 8.25
CA VAL A 251 -30.83 -1.09 7.20
C VAL A 251 -31.31 -2.12 6.17
N GLN A 252 -30.44 -2.95 5.59
CA GLN A 252 -30.79 -3.92 4.53
C GLN A 252 -30.81 -5.40 4.97
N GLY A 253 -30.21 -5.72 6.12
CA GLY A 253 -30.19 -7.05 6.74
C GLY A 253 -28.96 -7.89 6.43
N ASN A 254 -28.21 -7.58 5.37
CA ASN A 254 -27.02 -8.29 4.93
C ASN A 254 -25.73 -7.49 5.21
N ARG A 255 -24.63 -8.23 5.41
CA ARG A 255 -23.27 -7.71 5.62
C ARG A 255 -22.37 -7.94 4.41
N ASN A 256 -21.33 -7.11 4.26
CA ASN A 256 -20.23 -7.36 3.35
C ASN A 256 -19.21 -8.29 4.04
N PRO A 257 -19.08 -9.56 3.61
CA PRO A 257 -18.19 -10.52 4.25
C PRO A 257 -16.72 -10.13 4.19
N PHE A 258 -16.30 -9.34 3.21
CA PHE A 258 -14.89 -8.97 3.05
C PHE A 258 -14.45 -7.85 3.98
N ILE A 259 -15.39 -7.20 4.68
CA ILE A 259 -15.10 -6.26 5.77
C ILE A 259 -14.94 -7.01 7.08
N ASP A 260 -15.81 -7.99 7.36
CA ASP A 260 -15.75 -8.76 8.60
C ASP A 260 -14.69 -9.88 8.57
N HIS A 261 -14.40 -10.40 7.37
CA HIS A 261 -13.46 -11.49 7.08
C HIS A 261 -12.60 -11.15 5.84
N PRO A 262 -11.66 -10.20 5.94
CA PRO A 262 -10.80 -9.82 4.83
C PRO A 262 -9.93 -10.99 4.29
N GLU A 263 -9.61 -11.97 5.13
CA GLU A 263 -8.87 -13.18 4.77
C GLU A 263 -9.59 -14.09 3.77
N TRP A 264 -10.92 -13.94 3.64
CA TRP A 264 -11.69 -14.69 2.64
C TRP A 264 -11.43 -14.21 1.22
N ILE A 265 -10.86 -13.02 1.03
CA ILE A 265 -10.40 -12.55 -0.29
C ILE A 265 -9.32 -13.50 -0.82
N ASP A 266 -8.29 -13.78 -0.02
CA ASP A 266 -7.17 -14.64 -0.43
C ASP A 266 -7.57 -16.12 -0.50
N THR A 267 -8.61 -16.50 0.25
CA THR A 267 -9.21 -17.84 0.16
C THR A 267 -9.95 -18.02 -1.17
N ILE A 268 -10.78 -17.05 -1.56
CA ILE A 268 -11.57 -17.14 -2.79
C ILE A 268 -10.67 -16.95 -4.01
N TRP A 269 -9.80 -15.96 -4.00
CA TRP A 269 -8.99 -15.59 -5.15
C TRP A 269 -7.50 -15.71 -4.87
N THR A 270 -7.04 -16.92 -4.52
CA THR A 270 -5.64 -17.26 -4.18
C THR A 270 -4.62 -16.39 -4.92
N ASN A 271 -4.03 -15.44 -4.19
CA ASN A 271 -3.12 -14.44 -4.74
C ASN A 271 -1.93 -14.27 -3.80
N SER A 272 -0.73 -14.09 -4.36
CA SER A 272 0.55 -14.04 -3.66
C SER A 272 1.01 -12.61 -3.37
N TYR A 273 0.07 -11.69 -3.15
CA TYR A 273 0.40 -10.31 -2.82
C TYR A 273 0.81 -10.21 -1.34
N THR A 274 2.09 -9.96 -1.07
CA THR A 274 2.69 -9.99 0.29
C THR A 274 3.12 -8.62 0.82
N ASP A 275 2.88 -7.54 0.06
CA ASP A 275 3.20 -6.19 0.50
C ASP A 275 2.05 -5.62 1.35
N SER A 276 2.36 -5.19 2.58
CA SER A 276 1.39 -4.57 3.49
C SER A 276 1.93 -3.22 3.97
N ALA A 277 2.01 -2.25 3.06
CA ALA A 277 2.35 -0.88 3.40
C ALA A 277 1.08 -0.08 3.68
N SER A 278 0.81 0.26 4.95
CA SER A 278 -0.29 1.16 5.32
C SER A 278 0.04 2.60 4.92
N ASN A 279 -0.72 3.16 3.98
CA ASN A 279 -0.55 4.53 3.51
C ASN A 279 -1.66 5.42 4.07
N THR A 280 -1.38 6.17 5.13
CA THR A 280 -2.27 7.22 5.65
C THR A 280 -1.90 8.59 5.11
N LYS A 281 -2.90 9.40 4.75
CA LYS A 281 -2.67 10.78 4.30
C LYS A 281 -2.14 11.68 5.41
N TYR A 282 -2.60 11.46 6.64
CA TYR A 282 -2.29 12.30 7.80
C TYR A 282 -1.39 11.56 8.78
N SER A 283 -0.41 12.26 9.34
CA SER A 283 0.33 11.79 10.49
C SER A 283 -0.42 12.13 11.79
N ALA A 284 -0.24 11.31 12.82
CA ALA A 284 -0.74 11.60 14.16
C ALA A 284 -0.28 12.99 14.67
N SER A 285 0.95 13.40 14.36
CA SER A 285 1.50 14.72 14.72
C SER A 285 0.72 15.90 14.11
N ASN A 286 0.27 15.76 12.85
CA ASN A 286 -0.52 16.79 12.19
C ASN A 286 -1.92 16.91 12.81
N VAL A 287 -2.52 15.78 13.17
CA VAL A 287 -3.82 15.74 13.85
C VAL A 287 -3.73 16.32 15.26
N VAL A 288 -2.70 15.94 16.03
CA VAL A 288 -2.43 16.53 17.37
C VAL A 288 -2.26 18.04 17.27
N SER A 289 -1.51 18.52 16.27
CA SER A 289 -1.31 19.96 16.05
C SER A 289 -2.63 20.67 15.77
N ALA A 290 -3.51 20.09 14.95
CA ALA A 290 -4.84 20.64 14.69
C ALA A 290 -5.68 20.70 15.98
N ILE A 291 -5.72 19.62 16.75
CA ILE A 291 -6.48 19.54 18.02
C ILE A 291 -6.02 20.61 19.01
N ASN A 292 -4.71 20.82 19.14
CA ASN A 292 -4.14 21.78 20.10
C ASN A 292 -4.52 23.24 19.81
N THR A 293 -4.98 23.55 18.60
CA THR A 293 -5.47 24.90 18.26
C THR A 293 -6.95 25.11 18.60
N LEU A 294 -7.68 24.04 18.93
CA LEU A 294 -9.12 24.10 19.18
C LEU A 294 -9.44 24.61 20.59
N THR A 295 -10.53 25.36 20.68
CA THR A 295 -11.09 25.90 21.92
C THR A 295 -12.62 25.80 21.87
N GLN A 296 -13.31 26.06 22.99
CA GLN A 296 -14.78 26.10 23.00
C GLN A 296 -15.37 27.12 22.01
N SER A 297 -14.63 28.19 21.71
CA SER A 297 -14.99 29.22 20.74
C SER A 297 -14.72 28.85 19.27
N SER A 298 -14.01 27.76 19.00
CA SER A 298 -13.73 27.31 17.63
C SER A 298 -15.03 27.04 16.86
N SER A 299 -14.97 27.25 15.54
CA SER A 299 -16.12 27.05 14.66
C SER A 299 -16.48 25.57 14.54
N ASN A 300 -17.71 25.27 14.12
CA ASN A 300 -18.11 23.87 13.85
C ASN A 300 -17.26 23.26 12.73
N GLU A 301 -16.89 24.06 11.73
CA GLU A 301 -16.07 23.64 10.61
C GLU A 301 -14.67 23.20 11.04
N ASP A 302 -14.01 23.97 11.91
CA ASP A 302 -12.68 23.63 12.43
C ASP A 302 -12.72 22.34 13.26
N VAL A 303 -13.72 22.20 14.14
CA VAL A 303 -13.90 21.04 15.02
C VAL A 303 -14.17 19.78 14.20
N TYR A 304 -15.14 19.82 13.29
CA TYR A 304 -15.49 18.66 12.47
C TYR A 304 -14.42 18.31 11.45
N SER A 305 -13.66 19.30 10.95
CA SER A 305 -12.50 19.05 10.09
C SER A 305 -11.38 18.35 10.85
N ALA A 306 -11.09 18.75 12.09
CA ALA A 306 -10.13 18.04 12.94
C ALA A 306 -10.62 16.61 13.28
N TYR A 307 -11.91 16.45 13.54
CA TYR A 307 -12.53 15.15 13.79
C TYR A 307 -12.48 14.22 12.59
N ALA A 308 -12.81 14.70 11.39
CA ALA A 308 -12.70 13.93 10.15
C ALA A 308 -11.27 13.44 9.91
N LYS A 309 -10.26 14.28 10.18
CA LYS A 309 -8.84 13.89 10.09
C LYS A 309 -8.45 12.81 11.10
N TYR A 310 -8.90 12.94 12.35
CA TYR A 310 -8.71 11.89 13.36
C TYR A 310 -9.33 10.57 12.91
N CYS A 311 -10.57 10.60 12.39
CA CYS A 311 -11.29 9.40 11.96
C CYS A 311 -10.57 8.64 10.84
N ARG A 312 -9.79 9.35 10.00
CA ARG A 312 -9.00 8.82 8.87
C ARG A 312 -7.60 8.30 9.23
N LEU A 313 -7.18 8.39 10.51
CA LEU A 313 -5.94 7.77 10.95
C LEU A 313 -6.08 6.24 11.00
N ASN A 314 -4.99 5.51 10.74
CA ASN A 314 -4.94 4.08 11.04
C ASN A 314 -4.95 3.85 12.56
N THR A 315 -5.25 2.63 12.97
CA THR A 315 -5.41 2.25 14.39
C THR A 315 -4.16 2.55 15.23
N SER A 316 -2.97 2.28 14.70
CA SER A 316 -1.71 2.60 15.38
C SER A 316 -1.54 4.10 15.61
N ASP A 317 -1.83 4.93 14.61
CA ASP A 317 -1.68 6.38 14.67
C ASP A 317 -2.70 7.04 15.58
N LYS A 318 -3.93 6.49 15.67
CA LYS A 318 -4.94 6.98 16.63
C LYS A 318 -4.45 6.91 18.07
N SER A 319 -3.69 5.87 18.43
CA SER A 319 -3.13 5.70 19.77
C SER A 319 -2.09 6.78 20.13
N LEU A 320 -1.50 7.44 19.14
CA LEU A 320 -0.50 8.49 19.31
C LEU A 320 -1.13 9.88 19.51
N VAL A 321 -2.45 10.02 19.41
CA VAL A 321 -3.17 11.29 19.56
C VAL A 321 -3.47 11.57 21.03
N THR A 322 -2.56 12.24 21.73
CA THR A 322 -2.59 12.39 23.20
C THR A 322 -3.69 13.31 23.77
N ASN A 323 -4.36 14.12 22.95
CA ASN A 323 -5.38 15.09 23.39
C ASN A 323 -6.78 14.82 22.81
N VAL A 324 -7.08 13.57 22.45
CA VAL A 324 -8.29 13.20 21.72
C VAL A 324 -9.60 13.47 22.49
N SER A 325 -9.64 13.30 23.81
CA SER A 325 -10.86 13.56 24.61
C SER A 325 -11.32 15.02 24.54
N THR A 326 -10.40 15.96 24.36
CA THR A 326 -10.74 17.38 24.12
C THR A 326 -11.50 17.55 22.81
N LEU A 327 -11.05 16.88 21.75
CA LEU A 327 -11.71 16.90 20.44
C LEU A 327 -13.11 16.26 20.55
N PHE A 328 -13.22 15.11 21.20
CA PHE A 328 -14.48 14.39 21.40
C PHE A 328 -15.51 15.22 22.16
N SER A 329 -15.13 15.81 23.30
CA SER A 329 -16.00 16.71 24.07
C SER A 329 -16.50 17.91 23.23
N LEU A 330 -15.64 18.49 22.38
CA LEU A 330 -16.04 19.56 21.47
C LEU A 330 -17.04 19.06 20.42
N VAL A 331 -16.77 17.92 19.79
CA VAL A 331 -17.68 17.31 18.80
C VAL A 331 -19.05 17.05 19.39
N GLU A 332 -19.11 16.39 20.55
CA GLU A 332 -20.35 16.08 21.26
C GLU A 332 -21.17 17.34 21.58
N SER A 333 -20.48 18.38 22.09
CA SER A 333 -21.10 19.66 22.40
C SER A 333 -21.64 20.38 21.17
N LYS A 334 -20.88 20.42 20.06
CA LYS A 334 -21.29 21.11 18.83
C LYS A 334 -22.40 20.36 18.08
N ALA A 335 -22.35 19.03 18.09
CA ALA A 335 -23.35 18.18 17.44
C ALA A 335 -24.61 17.98 18.27
N ASN A 336 -24.58 18.35 19.57
CA ASN A 336 -25.59 17.95 20.55
C ASN A 336 -25.80 16.43 20.53
N SER A 337 -24.67 15.70 20.51
CA SER A 337 -24.63 14.24 20.45
C SER A 337 -25.03 13.64 21.79
N SER A 338 -25.74 12.50 21.75
CA SER A 338 -25.94 11.64 22.91
C SER A 338 -24.94 10.47 22.98
N ILE A 339 -24.06 10.36 21.98
CA ILE A 339 -22.99 9.36 21.93
C ILE A 339 -21.79 9.90 22.70
N ASP A 340 -21.32 9.14 23.67
CA ASP A 340 -20.04 9.33 24.36
C ASP A 340 -18.93 8.77 23.47
N LEU A 341 -18.15 9.65 22.86
CA LEU A 341 -17.10 9.29 21.90
C LEU A 341 -15.85 8.74 22.58
N ASP A 342 -15.59 9.10 23.84
CA ASP A 342 -14.49 8.53 24.65
C ASP A 342 -14.73 7.04 24.94
N THR A 343 -15.99 6.59 24.99
CA THR A 343 -16.35 5.17 25.10
C THR A 343 -16.50 4.49 23.74
N TYR A 344 -17.12 5.17 22.78
CA TYR A 344 -17.44 4.61 21.46
C TYR A 344 -16.20 4.19 20.65
N TRP A 345 -15.18 5.06 20.55
CA TRP A 345 -14.02 4.78 19.70
C TRP A 345 -13.17 3.60 20.17
N PRO A 346 -12.88 3.44 21.47
CA PRO A 346 -12.21 2.23 21.97
C PRO A 346 -12.92 0.92 21.59
N GLU A 347 -14.26 0.88 21.60
CA GLU A 347 -15.03 -0.30 21.19
C GLU A 347 -14.84 -0.61 19.70
N ILE A 348 -14.89 0.41 18.84
CA ILE A 348 -14.65 0.24 17.40
C ILE A 348 -13.21 -0.19 17.12
N ILE A 349 -12.23 0.45 17.74
CA ILE A 349 -10.82 0.11 17.61
C ILE A 349 -10.57 -1.34 18.04
N ALA A 350 -11.14 -1.78 19.16
CA ALA A 350 -11.01 -3.15 19.63
C ALA A 350 -11.52 -4.17 18.60
N ARG A 351 -12.59 -3.85 17.88
CA ARG A 351 -13.15 -4.68 16.80
C ARG A 351 -12.29 -4.66 15.55
N ASN A 352 -11.69 -3.53 15.21
CA ASN A 352 -10.73 -3.44 14.11
C ASN A 352 -9.44 -4.22 14.41
N THR A 353 -9.00 -4.22 15.67
CA THR A 353 -7.84 -5.01 16.14
C THR A 353 -8.14 -6.50 16.36
N HIS A 354 -9.34 -7.00 16.04
CA HIS A 354 -9.66 -8.41 16.23
C HIS A 354 -8.78 -9.36 15.38
N ASP A 355 -8.04 -8.81 14.40
CA ASP A 355 -6.97 -9.49 13.67
C ASP A 355 -5.61 -9.58 14.40
N VAL A 356 -5.48 -9.02 15.62
CA VAL A 356 -4.18 -8.89 16.31
C VAL A 356 -4.11 -9.63 17.66
N THR A 357 -5.22 -10.02 18.28
CA THR A 357 -5.16 -10.77 19.55
C THR A 357 -5.16 -12.27 19.27
N VAL A 358 -3.98 -12.90 19.37
CA VAL A 358 -3.82 -14.35 19.28
C VAL A 358 -4.48 -15.02 20.49
N ASP A 359 -5.53 -15.82 20.28
CA ASP A 359 -6.00 -16.80 21.27
C ASP A 359 -5.20 -18.10 21.11
N GLN A 360 -4.11 -18.18 21.86
CA GLN A 360 -3.20 -19.34 21.83
C GLN A 360 -3.92 -20.67 22.12
N THR A 361 -5.03 -20.64 22.88
CA THR A 361 -5.81 -21.85 23.20
C THR A 361 -6.48 -22.43 21.95
N LYS A 362 -6.97 -21.58 21.05
CA LYS A 362 -7.56 -22.02 19.78
C LYS A 362 -6.50 -22.59 18.85
N VAL A 363 -5.35 -21.93 18.76
CA VAL A 363 -4.19 -22.39 17.97
C VAL A 363 -3.76 -23.78 18.45
N ASP A 364 -3.57 -23.96 19.76
CA ASP A 364 -3.14 -25.23 20.34
C ASP A 364 -4.16 -26.36 20.10
N ASN A 365 -5.46 -26.05 20.18
CA ASN A 365 -6.53 -27.01 19.89
C ASN A 365 -6.52 -27.46 18.42
N VAL A 366 -6.29 -26.53 17.48
CA VAL A 366 -6.16 -26.86 16.06
C VAL A 366 -4.93 -27.73 15.82
N ILE A 367 -3.79 -27.37 16.38
CA ILE A 367 -2.56 -28.17 16.30
C ILE A 367 -2.82 -29.60 16.81
N ALA A 368 -3.55 -29.74 17.93
CA ALA A 368 -3.91 -31.05 18.49
C ALA A 368 -4.83 -31.87 17.57
N LEU A 369 -5.85 -31.26 16.97
CA LEU A 369 -6.75 -31.92 16.03
C LEU A 369 -6.01 -32.40 14.78
N ILE A 370 -5.09 -31.59 14.25
CA ILE A 370 -4.28 -31.93 13.08
C ILE A 370 -3.30 -33.08 13.42
N ASN A 371 -2.67 -33.05 14.60
CA ASN A 371 -1.78 -34.13 15.04
C ASN A 371 -2.50 -35.45 15.30
N ALA A 372 -3.82 -35.42 15.50
CA ALA A 372 -4.64 -36.62 15.70
C ALA A 372 -5.10 -37.27 14.39
N LEU A 373 -4.81 -36.65 13.22
CA LEU A 373 -5.17 -37.22 11.93
C LEU A 373 -4.34 -38.48 11.62
N PRO A 374 -4.97 -39.55 11.12
CA PRO A 374 -4.28 -40.79 10.77
C PRO A 374 -3.41 -40.63 9.53
N SER A 375 -2.36 -41.45 9.42
CA SER A 375 -1.48 -41.54 8.26
C SER A 375 -1.23 -43.02 7.91
N PRO A 376 -1.65 -43.49 6.70
CA PRO A 376 -2.32 -42.73 5.64
C PRO A 376 -3.77 -42.37 5.98
N VAL A 377 -4.27 -41.26 5.43
CA VAL A 377 -5.67 -40.84 5.51
C VAL A 377 -6.51 -41.71 4.57
N THR A 378 -7.63 -42.23 5.05
CA THR A 378 -8.59 -43.05 4.30
C THR A 378 -9.96 -42.37 4.20
N ALA A 379 -10.85 -42.91 3.36
CA ALA A 379 -12.21 -42.40 3.24
C ALA A 379 -12.99 -42.39 4.58
N SER A 380 -12.65 -43.28 5.51
CA SER A 380 -13.31 -43.35 6.83
C SER A 380 -12.91 -42.22 7.78
N ASP A 381 -11.84 -41.49 7.47
CA ASP A 381 -11.29 -40.41 8.31
C ASP A 381 -11.88 -39.03 7.97
N ALA A 382 -12.78 -38.95 6.99
CA ALA A 382 -13.40 -37.72 6.49
C ALA A 382 -13.96 -36.84 7.60
N THR A 383 -14.57 -37.44 8.63
CA THR A 383 -15.15 -36.69 9.76
C THR A 383 -14.07 -35.98 10.59
N ALA A 384 -12.95 -36.66 10.87
CA ALA A 384 -11.84 -36.11 11.65
C ALA A 384 -11.08 -35.02 10.87
N VAL A 385 -10.85 -35.25 9.57
CA VAL A 385 -10.24 -34.26 8.67
C VAL A 385 -11.10 -33.00 8.56
N ASN A 386 -12.41 -33.15 8.38
CA ASN A 386 -13.34 -32.02 8.33
C ASN A 386 -13.45 -31.27 9.67
N GLN A 387 -13.34 -31.97 10.80
CA GLN A 387 -13.32 -31.35 12.12
C GLN A 387 -12.07 -30.50 12.33
N ALA A 388 -10.89 -31.02 11.97
CA ALA A 388 -9.63 -30.27 12.02
C ALA A 388 -9.66 -29.06 11.07
N ASN A 389 -10.21 -29.23 9.86
CA ASN A 389 -10.39 -28.14 8.88
C ASN A 389 -11.32 -27.04 9.39
N THR A 390 -12.47 -27.42 9.96
CA THR A 390 -13.42 -26.46 10.55
C THR A 390 -12.79 -25.65 11.68
N ALA A 391 -12.02 -26.31 12.55
CA ALA A 391 -11.35 -25.65 13.66
C ALA A 391 -10.23 -24.70 13.18
N TYR A 392 -9.44 -25.11 12.18
CA TYR A 392 -8.41 -24.26 11.55
C TYR A 392 -9.02 -23.04 10.87
N ASN A 393 -10.13 -23.21 10.17
CA ASN A 393 -10.83 -22.17 9.46
C ASN A 393 -11.45 -21.11 10.38
N ALA A 394 -11.77 -21.48 11.62
CA ALA A 394 -12.27 -20.57 12.65
C ALA A 394 -11.19 -19.68 13.29
N LEU A 395 -9.90 -19.87 12.95
CA LEU A 395 -8.79 -19.01 13.39
C LEU A 395 -8.68 -17.75 12.53
N ASN A 396 -8.24 -16.63 13.13
CA ASN A 396 -7.86 -15.43 12.38
C ASN A 396 -6.48 -15.57 11.71
N SER A 397 -6.08 -14.62 10.88
CA SER A 397 -4.84 -14.68 10.09
C SER A 397 -3.57 -14.81 10.95
N SER A 398 -3.51 -14.09 12.07
CA SER A 398 -2.40 -14.14 13.03
C SER A 398 -2.32 -15.49 13.77
N GLU A 399 -3.46 -16.08 14.11
CA GLU A 399 -3.56 -17.41 14.73
C GLU A 399 -3.24 -18.54 13.75
N LYS A 400 -3.71 -18.46 12.50
CA LYS A 400 -3.40 -19.43 11.43
C LYS A 400 -1.90 -19.52 11.18
N ALA A 401 -1.19 -18.38 11.24
CA ALA A 401 0.27 -18.33 11.11
C ALA A 401 1.01 -19.11 12.21
N LEU A 402 0.37 -19.35 13.35
CA LEU A 402 0.93 -20.11 14.48
C LEU A 402 0.62 -21.61 14.43
N VAL A 403 -0.26 -22.07 13.52
CA VAL A 403 -0.54 -23.49 13.31
C VAL A 403 0.56 -24.11 12.45
N THR A 404 1.64 -24.52 13.09
CA THR A 404 2.87 -25.00 12.43
C THR A 404 2.71 -26.31 11.66
N ASN A 405 1.66 -27.08 11.93
CA ASN A 405 1.42 -28.40 11.33
C ASN A 405 0.31 -28.41 10.26
N TYR A 406 -0.14 -27.25 9.78
CA TYR A 406 -1.19 -27.13 8.76
C TYR A 406 -0.96 -28.01 7.51
N ALA A 407 0.30 -28.22 7.11
CA ALA A 407 0.64 -29.09 5.98
C ALA A 407 0.08 -30.52 6.10
N ILE A 408 -0.09 -31.05 7.32
CA ILE A 408 -0.69 -32.37 7.56
C ILE A 408 -2.19 -32.35 7.23
N LEU A 409 -2.89 -31.28 7.64
CA LEU A 409 -4.30 -31.09 7.35
C LEU A 409 -4.55 -30.86 5.86
N ASP A 410 -3.71 -30.05 5.22
CA ASP A 410 -3.77 -29.80 3.77
C ASP A 410 -3.55 -31.08 2.95
N ALA A 411 -2.57 -31.90 3.34
CA ALA A 411 -2.34 -33.22 2.75
C ALA A 411 -3.52 -34.18 3.00
N ALA A 412 -4.14 -34.13 4.17
CA ALA A 412 -5.31 -34.95 4.49
C ALA A 412 -6.55 -34.55 3.68
N LEU A 413 -6.80 -33.25 3.52
CA LEU A 413 -7.87 -32.70 2.67
C LEU A 413 -7.65 -33.07 1.20
N THR A 414 -6.42 -32.91 0.72
CA THR A 414 -6.01 -33.30 -0.64
C THR A 414 -6.15 -34.81 -0.86
N THR A 415 -5.80 -35.63 0.12
CA THR A 415 -5.98 -37.09 0.04
C THR A 415 -7.46 -37.45 -0.04
N LEU A 416 -8.31 -36.82 0.78
CA LEU A 416 -9.76 -37.05 0.76
C LEU A 416 -10.40 -36.61 -0.58
N ASP A 417 -9.92 -35.49 -1.13
CA ASP A 417 -10.32 -34.96 -2.43
C ASP A 417 -9.84 -35.87 -3.58
N ASN A 418 -8.59 -36.35 -3.54
CA ASN A 418 -8.06 -37.30 -4.52
C ASN A 418 -8.73 -38.67 -4.46
N LEU A 419 -9.06 -39.15 -3.26
CA LEU A 419 -9.89 -40.35 -3.07
C LEU A 419 -11.28 -40.17 -3.71
N SER A 420 -11.76 -38.95 -3.93
CA SER A 420 -13.00 -38.67 -4.66
C SER A 420 -12.82 -38.50 -6.19
N LYS A 421 -11.58 -38.33 -6.68
CA LYS A 421 -11.24 -37.91 -8.07
C LYS A 421 -10.68 -39.00 -9.00
N THR A 422 -10.40 -40.21 -8.52
CA THR A 422 -9.92 -41.30 -9.39
C THR A 422 -11.00 -41.76 -10.40
N PRO A 423 -10.65 -42.12 -11.66
CA PRO A 423 -11.60 -42.62 -12.66
C PRO A 423 -12.37 -43.86 -12.17
N PHE A 424 -13.61 -44.04 -12.64
CA PHE A 424 -14.39 -45.24 -12.34
C PHE A 424 -14.45 -46.15 -13.58
N THR A 425 -14.13 -47.44 -13.44
CA THR A 425 -14.25 -48.44 -14.51
C THR A 425 -15.55 -49.21 -14.43
N LEU A 426 -16.07 -49.59 -15.60
CA LEU A 426 -17.24 -50.45 -15.71
C LEU A 426 -17.01 -51.80 -15.00
N VAL A 427 -17.89 -52.12 -14.07
CA VAL A 427 -17.93 -53.42 -13.41
C VAL A 427 -18.57 -54.43 -14.34
N THR A 428 -17.85 -55.52 -14.63
CA THR A 428 -18.34 -56.55 -15.56
C THR A 428 -18.80 -57.83 -14.85
N ASN A 429 -18.34 -58.09 -13.62
CA ASN A 429 -18.79 -59.20 -12.79
C ASN A 429 -19.19 -58.73 -11.38
N PRO A 430 -20.24 -59.31 -10.75
CA PRO A 430 -20.62 -58.94 -9.38
C PRO A 430 -19.53 -59.23 -8.34
N SER A 431 -18.64 -60.19 -8.62
CA SER A 431 -17.50 -60.54 -7.77
C SER A 431 -16.46 -59.43 -7.64
N ASP A 432 -16.48 -58.44 -8.52
CA ASP A 432 -15.52 -57.33 -8.51
C ASP A 432 -15.92 -56.24 -7.50
N LEU A 433 -17.10 -56.39 -6.86
CA LEU A 433 -17.63 -55.52 -5.82
C LEU A 433 -17.36 -56.09 -4.43
N SER A 434 -17.02 -55.21 -3.49
CA SER A 434 -16.71 -55.52 -2.09
C SER A 434 -17.25 -54.42 -1.17
N VAL A 435 -17.48 -54.77 0.09
CA VAL A 435 -17.85 -53.79 1.12
C VAL A 435 -16.71 -52.77 1.27
N GLY A 436 -17.05 -51.49 1.24
CA GLY A 436 -16.12 -50.36 1.26
C GLY A 436 -15.83 -49.78 -0.13
N ASP A 437 -16.20 -50.46 -1.22
CA ASP A 437 -15.98 -49.92 -2.56
C ASP A 437 -16.78 -48.64 -2.80
N SER A 438 -16.14 -47.68 -3.45
CA SER A 438 -16.79 -46.49 -4.02
C SER A 438 -17.28 -46.79 -5.43
N VAL A 439 -18.57 -46.56 -5.69
CA VAL A 439 -19.20 -46.88 -6.97
C VAL A 439 -20.12 -45.75 -7.48
N ILE A 440 -20.31 -45.71 -8.79
CA ILE A 440 -21.30 -44.86 -9.49
C ILE A 440 -22.30 -45.75 -10.20
N ILE A 441 -23.57 -45.37 -10.17
CA ILE A 441 -24.63 -46.02 -10.95
C ILE A 441 -25.00 -45.11 -12.11
N ALA A 442 -24.90 -45.63 -13.34
CA ALA A 442 -25.12 -44.86 -14.56
C ALA A 442 -26.03 -45.60 -15.55
N ALA A 443 -26.71 -44.84 -16.41
CA ALA A 443 -27.57 -45.40 -17.46
C ALA A 443 -26.74 -45.97 -18.62
N ALA A 444 -26.92 -47.21 -19.04
CA ALA A 444 -26.02 -47.90 -19.96
C ALA A 444 -25.81 -47.18 -21.31
N ASN A 445 -26.89 -46.67 -21.89
CA ASN A 445 -26.89 -46.06 -23.23
C ASN A 445 -27.00 -44.52 -23.20
N TYR A 446 -26.79 -43.90 -22.03
CA TYR A 446 -26.89 -42.45 -21.85
C TYR A 446 -25.79 -41.93 -20.92
N ASN A 447 -25.43 -40.66 -21.13
CA ASN A 447 -24.43 -39.95 -20.37
C ASN A 447 -25.01 -39.36 -19.08
N TYR A 448 -25.73 -40.17 -18.30
CA TYR A 448 -26.31 -39.77 -17.01
C TYR A 448 -25.96 -40.77 -15.89
N ALA A 449 -25.66 -40.23 -14.71
CA ALA A 449 -25.45 -40.96 -13.47
C ALA A 449 -26.37 -40.48 -12.34
N LEU A 450 -26.50 -41.31 -11.30
CA LEU A 450 -27.28 -41.00 -10.11
C LEU A 450 -26.76 -39.74 -9.41
N GLY A 451 -27.62 -38.75 -9.23
CA GLY A 451 -27.34 -37.51 -8.51
C GLY A 451 -28.08 -37.41 -7.16
N PRO A 452 -28.02 -36.24 -6.51
CA PRO A 452 -28.59 -36.01 -5.17
C PRO A 452 -30.13 -36.07 -5.18
N THR A 453 -30.70 -36.02 -3.98
CA THR A 453 -32.15 -35.90 -3.78
C THR A 453 -32.66 -34.58 -4.36
N TYR A 454 -33.52 -34.65 -5.38
CA TYR A 454 -34.10 -33.46 -6.04
C TYR A 454 -35.50 -33.11 -5.49
N SER A 455 -36.22 -34.10 -4.92
CA SER A 455 -37.51 -33.91 -4.25
C SER A 455 -37.84 -35.08 -3.31
N ASN A 456 -38.96 -35.00 -2.59
CA ASN A 456 -39.46 -36.07 -1.69
C ASN A 456 -39.75 -37.42 -2.37
N TYR A 457 -39.56 -37.52 -3.69
CA TYR A 457 -39.91 -38.71 -4.48
C TYR A 457 -38.82 -39.15 -5.47
N TYR A 458 -37.80 -38.34 -5.81
CA TYR A 458 -36.89 -38.66 -6.92
C TYR A 458 -35.44 -38.22 -6.69
N ARG A 459 -34.51 -38.95 -7.32
CA ARG A 459 -33.06 -38.63 -7.40
C ARG A 459 -32.74 -38.03 -8.77
N GLU A 460 -31.96 -36.95 -8.78
CA GLU A 460 -31.55 -36.23 -9.99
C GLU A 460 -30.74 -37.14 -10.94
N ALA A 461 -30.82 -36.88 -12.24
CA ALA A 461 -29.90 -37.44 -13.23
C ALA A 461 -28.85 -36.39 -13.60
N VAL A 462 -27.59 -36.70 -13.34
CA VAL A 462 -26.48 -35.77 -13.55
C VAL A 462 -25.69 -36.21 -14.77
N SER A 463 -25.45 -35.27 -15.69
CA SER A 463 -24.68 -35.52 -16.91
C SER A 463 -23.25 -35.96 -16.58
N ILE A 464 -22.73 -36.94 -17.32
CA ILE A 464 -21.38 -37.47 -17.17
C ILE A 464 -20.71 -37.69 -18.52
N GLU A 465 -19.38 -37.66 -18.56
CA GLU A 465 -18.62 -38.09 -19.73
C GLU A 465 -18.24 -39.57 -19.60
N LYS A 466 -18.60 -40.36 -20.63
CA LYS A 466 -18.27 -41.77 -20.75
C LYS A 466 -17.34 -41.99 -21.94
N ALA A 467 -16.16 -42.54 -21.69
CA ALA A 467 -15.21 -42.93 -22.73
C ALA A 467 -14.59 -44.28 -22.38
N ASP A 468 -14.61 -45.25 -23.31
CA ASP A 468 -13.91 -46.54 -23.19
C ASP A 468 -14.13 -47.28 -21.85
N ASN A 469 -15.38 -47.39 -21.40
CA ASN A 469 -15.78 -48.01 -20.13
C ASN A 469 -15.26 -47.30 -18.87
N ILE A 470 -14.83 -46.04 -18.99
CA ILE A 470 -14.38 -45.18 -17.89
C ILE A 470 -15.34 -43.99 -17.75
N ILE A 471 -15.67 -43.64 -16.51
CA ILE A 471 -16.31 -42.38 -16.14
C ILE A 471 -15.27 -41.49 -15.44
N ARG A 472 -15.19 -40.24 -15.90
CA ARG A 472 -14.46 -39.16 -15.23
C ARG A 472 -15.46 -38.15 -14.70
N LEU A 473 -15.32 -37.76 -13.45
CA LEU A 473 -16.13 -36.70 -12.85
C LEU A 473 -15.43 -35.36 -13.06
N ALA A 474 -16.19 -34.32 -13.45
CA ALA A 474 -15.70 -32.94 -13.48
C ALA A 474 -15.56 -32.37 -12.05
N GLU A 475 -14.78 -31.31 -11.89
CA GLU A 475 -14.52 -30.63 -10.60
C GLU A 475 -15.79 -30.18 -9.86
N ASP A 476 -16.89 -29.95 -10.57
CA ASP A 476 -18.19 -29.48 -10.06
C ASP A 476 -19.30 -30.54 -10.17
N SER A 477 -18.93 -31.80 -10.38
CA SER A 477 -19.88 -32.88 -10.63
C SER A 477 -20.83 -33.12 -9.44
N ARG A 478 -22.13 -33.01 -9.69
CA ARG A 478 -23.20 -33.36 -8.72
C ARG A 478 -23.52 -34.85 -8.67
N VAL A 479 -22.68 -35.71 -9.26
CA VAL A 479 -22.88 -37.17 -9.22
C VAL A 479 -22.72 -37.69 -7.79
N THR A 480 -23.66 -38.50 -7.33
CA THR A 480 -23.57 -39.16 -6.01
C THR A 480 -22.67 -40.39 -6.11
N VAL A 481 -21.50 -40.31 -5.49
CA VAL A 481 -20.61 -41.47 -5.29
C VAL A 481 -21.14 -42.27 -4.10
N LEU A 482 -21.38 -43.57 -4.31
CA LEU A 482 -21.96 -44.46 -3.32
C LEU A 482 -20.87 -45.32 -2.68
N THR A 483 -20.91 -45.48 -1.37
CA THR A 483 -20.07 -46.48 -0.68
C THR A 483 -20.88 -47.75 -0.45
N LEU A 484 -20.35 -48.91 -0.85
CA LEU A 484 -21.00 -50.21 -0.60
C LEU A 484 -20.85 -50.62 0.86
N ALA A 485 -21.97 -50.75 1.57
CA ALA A 485 -22.02 -51.34 2.90
C ALA A 485 -22.56 -52.78 2.83
N GLN A 486 -22.27 -53.57 3.87
CA GLN A 486 -22.85 -54.91 3.99
C GLN A 486 -24.37 -54.81 4.22
N GLY A 487 -25.17 -55.41 3.35
CA GLY A 487 -26.61 -55.54 3.55
C GLY A 487 -26.97 -56.50 4.69
N THR A 488 -28.27 -56.74 4.92
CA THR A 488 -28.74 -57.61 6.01
C THR A 488 -28.35 -59.09 5.88
N THR A 489 -27.87 -59.51 4.71
CA THR A 489 -27.31 -60.84 4.47
C THR A 489 -25.93 -60.74 3.84
N SER A 490 -25.12 -61.80 3.92
CA SER A 490 -23.74 -61.82 3.41
C SER A 490 -23.64 -61.54 1.90
N ASN A 491 -24.69 -61.82 1.14
CA ASN A 491 -24.66 -61.73 -0.34
C ASN A 491 -25.35 -60.47 -0.87
N THR A 492 -25.70 -59.53 0.01
CA THR A 492 -26.42 -58.29 -0.35
C THR A 492 -25.59 -57.08 0.02
N PHE A 493 -25.69 -56.01 -0.77
CA PHE A 493 -25.07 -54.72 -0.49
C PHE A 493 -26.12 -53.65 -0.14
N ALA A 494 -25.76 -52.68 0.67
CA ALA A 494 -26.51 -51.45 0.85
C ALA A 494 -25.70 -50.28 0.28
N PHE A 495 -26.35 -49.39 -0.48
CA PHE A 495 -25.67 -48.24 -1.09
C PHE A 495 -25.76 -47.03 -0.15
N ASN A 496 -24.65 -46.62 0.42
CA ASN A 496 -24.57 -45.42 1.27
C ASN A 496 -24.30 -44.19 0.40
N THR A 497 -25.15 -43.16 0.51
CA THR A 497 -25.06 -41.88 -0.21
C THR A 497 -24.34 -40.79 0.58
N GLY A 498 -23.91 -41.08 1.82
CA GLY A 498 -23.35 -40.11 2.76
C GLY A 498 -24.38 -39.53 3.73
N ASP A 499 -25.65 -39.39 3.30
CA ASP A 499 -26.79 -38.95 4.12
C ASP A 499 -27.73 -40.10 4.55
N GLY A 500 -27.44 -41.34 4.12
CA GLY A 500 -28.18 -42.56 4.49
C GLY A 500 -27.99 -43.69 3.48
N TYR A 501 -28.82 -44.73 3.57
CA TYR A 501 -28.80 -45.89 2.68
C TYR A 501 -29.97 -45.84 1.69
N LEU A 502 -29.70 -46.05 0.40
CA LEU A 502 -30.75 -46.04 -0.64
C LEU A 502 -31.82 -47.09 -0.33
N VAL A 503 -33.08 -46.68 -0.33
CA VAL A 503 -34.23 -47.56 -0.06
C VAL A 503 -35.34 -47.27 -1.07
N PRO A 504 -35.94 -48.31 -1.69
CA PRO A 504 -37.10 -48.12 -2.54
C PRO A 504 -38.33 -47.85 -1.68
N THR A 505 -39.25 -47.07 -2.23
CA THR A 505 -40.57 -46.82 -1.64
C THR A 505 -41.53 -47.99 -1.87
N SER A 506 -42.56 -48.08 -1.02
CA SER A 506 -43.54 -49.16 -1.05
C SER A 506 -44.41 -49.19 -2.31
N ASP A 507 -44.53 -48.07 -3.02
CA ASP A 507 -45.24 -47.97 -4.29
C ASP A 507 -44.35 -48.26 -5.51
N HIS A 508 -43.06 -48.53 -5.28
CA HIS A 508 -42.04 -48.81 -6.29
C HIS A 508 -42.01 -47.74 -7.36
N LYS A 509 -41.90 -46.46 -6.95
CA LYS A 509 -41.75 -45.32 -7.86
C LYS A 509 -40.68 -44.33 -7.46
N SER A 510 -40.13 -44.47 -6.26
CA SER A 510 -39.21 -43.49 -5.67
C SER A 510 -38.05 -44.17 -4.95
N LEU A 511 -36.89 -43.50 -4.97
CA LEU A 511 -35.67 -43.94 -4.31
C LEU A 511 -35.28 -42.90 -3.25
N LEU A 512 -35.35 -43.29 -1.98
CA LEU A 512 -35.10 -42.44 -0.81
C LEU A 512 -33.86 -42.92 -0.05
N THR A 513 -33.56 -42.27 1.08
CA THR A 513 -32.54 -42.70 2.03
C THR A 513 -33.16 -43.02 3.39
N GLU A 514 -32.65 -44.07 4.05
CA GLU A 514 -32.91 -44.36 5.46
C GLU A 514 -31.61 -44.39 6.27
N THR A 515 -31.67 -44.01 7.54
CA THR A 515 -30.47 -43.84 8.37
C THR A 515 -29.85 -45.14 8.87
N THR A 516 -30.54 -46.27 8.72
CA THR A 516 -30.09 -47.59 9.19
C THR A 516 -30.33 -48.64 8.12
N ILE A 517 -29.38 -49.55 7.93
CA ILE A 517 -29.51 -50.65 6.98
C ILE A 517 -30.69 -51.54 7.36
N SER A 518 -31.65 -51.69 6.47
CA SER A 518 -32.76 -52.64 6.59
C SER A 518 -32.75 -53.68 5.46
N VAL A 519 -33.67 -54.64 5.53
CA VAL A 519 -33.89 -55.58 4.43
C VAL A 519 -34.29 -54.87 3.13
N ASN A 520 -34.92 -53.69 3.22
CA ASN A 520 -35.39 -52.91 2.07
C ASN A 520 -34.26 -52.09 1.43
N SER A 521 -33.29 -51.58 2.22
CA SER A 521 -32.08 -50.93 1.71
C SER A 521 -30.96 -51.91 1.32
N SER A 522 -31.24 -53.23 1.37
CA SER A 522 -30.31 -54.28 0.97
C SER A 522 -30.64 -54.80 -0.42
N TYR A 523 -29.68 -54.81 -1.33
CA TYR A 523 -29.86 -55.16 -2.74
C TYR A 523 -29.04 -56.39 -3.14
N ASN A 524 -29.65 -57.24 -3.96
CA ASN A 524 -28.95 -58.25 -4.75
C ASN A 524 -28.51 -57.60 -6.07
N ILE A 525 -27.23 -57.77 -6.41
CA ILE A 525 -26.63 -57.25 -7.64
C ILE A 525 -26.29 -58.42 -8.56
N SER A 526 -26.83 -58.43 -9.77
CA SER A 526 -26.39 -59.32 -10.84
C SER A 526 -25.93 -58.51 -12.03
N ILE A 527 -24.85 -58.94 -12.69
CA ILE A 527 -24.25 -58.23 -13.83
C ILE A 527 -24.08 -59.22 -14.98
N SER A 528 -24.55 -58.85 -16.16
CA SER A 528 -24.41 -59.62 -17.40
C SER A 528 -24.01 -58.69 -18.54
N SER A 529 -22.89 -58.98 -19.21
CA SER A 529 -22.35 -58.14 -20.28
C SER A 529 -22.21 -56.66 -19.89
N GLY A 530 -21.82 -56.38 -18.64
CA GLY A 530 -21.68 -55.02 -18.11
C GLY A 530 -22.99 -54.32 -17.72
N ILE A 531 -24.15 -54.98 -17.87
CA ILE A 531 -25.46 -54.46 -17.44
C ILE A 531 -25.82 -54.99 -16.06
N ALA A 532 -26.09 -54.09 -15.13
CA ALA A 532 -26.44 -54.40 -13.74
C ALA A 532 -27.95 -54.44 -13.52
N THR A 533 -28.43 -55.50 -12.87
CA THR A 533 -29.75 -55.57 -12.24
C THR A 533 -29.57 -55.43 -10.73
N ILE A 534 -30.22 -54.44 -10.12
CA ILE A 534 -30.05 -54.10 -8.71
C ILE A 534 -31.41 -54.17 -8.01
N ALA A 535 -31.69 -55.29 -7.34
CA ALA A 535 -33.01 -55.63 -6.82
C ALA A 535 -33.04 -55.66 -5.29
N SER A 536 -33.98 -54.96 -4.67
CA SER A 536 -34.15 -54.95 -3.20
C SER A 536 -34.52 -56.35 -2.66
N SER A 537 -34.01 -56.66 -1.46
CA SER A 537 -34.15 -57.96 -0.78
C SER A 537 -35.31 -58.02 0.21
N GLY A 538 -35.97 -56.90 0.48
CA GLY A 538 -37.02 -56.77 1.49
C GLY A 538 -38.43 -57.07 0.97
N SER A 539 -39.46 -56.77 1.75
CA SER A 539 -40.89 -57.02 1.43
C SER A 539 -41.36 -56.34 0.14
N TYR A 540 -40.57 -55.37 -0.33
CA TYR A 540 -40.67 -54.74 -1.64
C TYR A 540 -39.94 -55.58 -2.70
N THR A 541 -40.16 -56.91 -2.72
CA THR A 541 -39.37 -57.93 -3.43
C THR A 541 -39.26 -57.78 -4.95
N ASN A 542 -39.84 -56.74 -5.53
CA ASN A 542 -39.68 -56.39 -6.94
C ASN A 542 -39.07 -55.00 -7.18
N GLY A 543 -38.74 -54.20 -6.17
CA GLY A 543 -38.15 -52.87 -6.31
C GLY A 543 -36.74 -52.91 -6.93
N THR A 544 -36.69 -52.98 -8.25
CA THR A 544 -35.46 -53.00 -9.04
C THR A 544 -35.13 -51.56 -9.42
N MET A 545 -33.91 -51.11 -9.14
CA MET A 545 -33.51 -49.76 -9.52
C MET A 545 -33.48 -49.63 -11.04
N ALA A 546 -33.93 -48.48 -11.54
CA ALA A 546 -34.07 -48.22 -12.97
C ALA A 546 -33.92 -46.72 -13.28
N PHE A 547 -33.67 -46.43 -14.55
CA PHE A 547 -33.59 -45.06 -15.06
C PHE A 547 -34.69 -44.83 -16.11
N LEU A 548 -35.58 -43.85 -15.87
CA LEU A 548 -36.80 -43.66 -16.66
C LEU A 548 -36.53 -42.97 -18.02
N LYS A 549 -37.19 -43.41 -19.10
CA LYS A 549 -37.04 -42.88 -20.48
C LYS A 549 -37.88 -41.63 -20.82
N ASN A 550 -38.82 -41.21 -19.96
CA ASN A 550 -39.88 -40.27 -20.36
C ASN A 550 -39.41 -38.80 -20.50
N SER A 551 -39.77 -38.19 -21.63
CA SER A 551 -39.54 -36.81 -22.11
C SER A 551 -39.89 -35.61 -21.20
N LYS A 552 -40.34 -35.82 -19.96
CA LYS A 552 -40.60 -34.75 -18.98
C LYS A 552 -39.56 -34.66 -17.85
N TYR A 553 -38.96 -35.78 -17.43
CA TYR A 553 -37.93 -35.83 -16.39
C TYR A 553 -37.02 -37.06 -16.60
N THR A 554 -35.70 -36.86 -16.59
CA THR A 554 -34.69 -37.94 -16.56
C THR A 554 -34.32 -38.20 -15.10
N GLU A 555 -34.71 -39.35 -14.56
CA GLU A 555 -34.65 -39.61 -13.10
C GLU A 555 -34.33 -41.08 -12.80
N PHE A 556 -33.66 -41.31 -11.66
CA PHE A 556 -33.45 -42.65 -11.11
C PHE A 556 -34.59 -43.02 -10.15
N THR A 557 -35.10 -44.24 -10.28
CA THR A 557 -36.27 -44.75 -9.57
C THR A 557 -36.08 -46.23 -9.20
N SER A 558 -37.07 -46.83 -8.54
CA SER A 558 -37.20 -48.28 -8.36
C SER A 558 -38.54 -48.71 -8.92
N ASN A 559 -38.67 -49.84 -9.61
CA ASN A 559 -39.97 -50.35 -10.09
C ASN A 559 -40.06 -51.88 -9.97
N SER A 560 -41.26 -52.39 -9.74
CA SER A 560 -41.63 -53.81 -9.69
C SER A 560 -41.49 -54.56 -11.02
N THR A 561 -41.45 -53.86 -12.16
CA THR A 561 -41.28 -54.47 -13.48
C THR A 561 -40.49 -53.51 -14.36
N ILE A 562 -39.33 -53.95 -14.84
CA ILE A 562 -38.48 -53.18 -15.74
C ILE A 562 -38.77 -53.63 -17.17
N ASP A 563 -39.45 -52.78 -17.94
CA ASP A 563 -39.63 -52.96 -19.38
C ASP A 563 -38.62 -52.08 -20.13
N ASP A 564 -37.90 -52.67 -21.09
CA ASP A 564 -36.96 -52.00 -21.97
C ASP A 564 -37.64 -50.91 -22.83
N SER A 565 -38.97 -50.89 -22.95
CA SER A 565 -39.68 -49.79 -23.63
C SER A 565 -39.74 -48.50 -22.79
N GLU A 566 -39.71 -48.59 -21.45
CA GLU A 566 -39.91 -47.46 -20.51
C GLU A 566 -38.66 -47.10 -19.70
N TYR A 567 -37.70 -48.02 -19.56
CA TYR A 567 -36.51 -47.83 -18.73
C TYR A 567 -35.21 -48.08 -19.51
N PHE A 568 -34.15 -47.40 -19.11
CA PHE A 568 -32.79 -47.71 -19.52
C PHE A 568 -32.16 -48.72 -18.56
N SER A 569 -31.41 -49.65 -19.11
CA SER A 569 -30.56 -50.57 -18.36
C SER A 569 -29.49 -49.79 -17.57
N LEU A 570 -29.08 -50.31 -16.41
CA LEU A 570 -28.09 -49.68 -15.55
C LEU A 570 -26.71 -50.34 -15.70
N GLN A 571 -25.67 -49.58 -15.37
CA GLN A 571 -24.29 -50.03 -15.23
C GLN A 571 -23.75 -49.56 -13.88
N ILE A 572 -22.87 -50.34 -13.28
CA ILE A 572 -22.12 -49.96 -12.09
C ILE A 572 -20.68 -49.69 -12.53
N TYR A 573 -20.14 -48.56 -12.13
CA TYR A 573 -18.73 -48.26 -12.30
C TYR A 573 -18.07 -48.22 -10.93
N LYS A 574 -16.94 -48.91 -10.76
CA LYS A 574 -16.18 -48.97 -9.52
C LYS A 574 -14.97 -48.06 -9.64
N HIS A 575 -14.67 -47.33 -8.57
CA HIS A 575 -13.50 -46.48 -8.49
C HIS A 575 -12.23 -47.31 -8.73
N ILE A 576 -11.41 -46.85 -9.66
CA ILE A 576 -10.16 -47.50 -10.03
C ILE A 576 -9.11 -47.13 -8.98
N VAL A 577 -8.36 -48.13 -8.55
CA VAL A 577 -7.00 -47.94 -8.02
C VAL A 577 -6.10 -48.65 -9.04
N ASP A 578 -5.77 -48.04 -10.18
CA ASP A 578 -5.12 -48.78 -11.28
C ASP A 578 -3.61 -48.78 -11.16
N ASP A 579 -3.10 -49.99 -11.26
CA ASP A 579 -1.73 -50.38 -11.48
C ASP A 579 -1.32 -50.13 -12.94
N THR A 580 -0.50 -49.11 -13.20
CA THR A 580 0.82 -49.33 -13.83
C THR A 580 1.70 -48.14 -13.49
N ILE A 581 2.27 -48.22 -12.30
CA ILE A 581 3.25 -47.28 -11.78
C ILE A 581 4.61 -47.71 -12.30
N ASN A 582 5.33 -46.84 -13.01
CA ASN A 582 6.76 -47.06 -13.23
C ASN A 582 7.52 -46.77 -11.94
N GLN A 583 7.55 -47.76 -11.04
CA GLN A 583 8.11 -47.61 -9.71
C GLN A 583 9.61 -47.27 -9.74
N GLU A 584 10.32 -47.61 -10.81
CA GLU A 584 11.73 -47.28 -10.99
C GLU A 584 11.95 -45.78 -11.24
N GLU A 585 11.08 -45.14 -12.03
CA GLU A 585 11.12 -43.68 -12.28
C GLU A 585 10.67 -42.90 -11.03
N VAL A 586 9.62 -43.37 -10.35
CA VAL A 586 9.18 -42.82 -9.05
C VAL A 586 10.30 -42.88 -8.02
N ASN A 587 10.94 -44.04 -7.85
CA ASN A 587 12.05 -44.21 -6.91
C ASN A 587 13.26 -43.34 -7.30
N THR A 588 13.49 -43.14 -8.60
CA THR A 588 14.53 -42.25 -9.10
C THR A 588 14.30 -40.82 -8.62
N VAL A 589 13.07 -40.31 -8.76
CA VAL A 589 12.70 -38.98 -8.28
C VAL A 589 12.81 -38.88 -6.76
N ILE A 590 12.29 -39.85 -6.02
CA ILE A 590 12.41 -39.90 -4.55
C ILE A 590 13.87 -39.83 -4.12
N ASN A 591 14.76 -40.57 -4.77
CA ASN A 591 16.20 -40.57 -4.46
C ASN A 591 16.89 -39.25 -4.80
N LEU A 592 16.53 -38.61 -5.91
CA LEU A 592 17.04 -37.27 -6.26
C LEU A 592 16.64 -36.23 -5.22
N ILE A 593 15.40 -36.29 -4.73
CA ILE A 593 14.90 -35.39 -3.70
C ILE A 593 15.56 -35.66 -2.35
N ASN A 594 15.72 -36.93 -1.96
CA ASN A 594 16.42 -37.30 -0.71
C ASN A 594 17.91 -36.96 -0.73
N ALA A 595 18.51 -36.81 -1.91
CA ALA A 595 19.90 -36.41 -2.07
C ALA A 595 20.11 -34.88 -1.97
N LEU A 596 19.04 -34.10 -1.91
CA LEU A 596 19.14 -32.66 -1.66
C LEU A 596 19.61 -32.41 -0.22
N PRO A 597 20.53 -31.45 0.01
CA PRO A 597 20.99 -31.14 1.35
C PRO A 597 19.86 -30.50 2.17
N GLU A 598 19.85 -30.77 3.48
CA GLU A 598 18.89 -30.18 4.43
C GLU A 598 19.00 -28.64 4.48
N ASN A 599 20.23 -28.13 4.30
CA ASN A 599 20.52 -26.70 4.15
C ASN A 599 20.84 -26.40 2.68
N ILE A 600 19.89 -25.77 1.98
CA ILE A 600 20.03 -25.44 0.56
C ILE A 600 20.96 -24.25 0.36
N THR A 601 21.86 -24.35 -0.60
CA THR A 601 22.76 -23.28 -1.07
C THR A 601 22.50 -22.97 -2.55
N LEU A 602 23.03 -21.85 -3.06
CA LEU A 602 22.89 -21.51 -4.49
C LEU A 602 23.53 -22.54 -5.43
N SER A 603 24.59 -23.24 -4.99
CA SER A 603 25.23 -24.30 -5.79
C SER A 603 24.34 -25.52 -5.98
N ASP A 604 23.30 -25.69 -5.16
CA ASP A 604 22.37 -26.81 -5.24
C ASP A 604 21.29 -26.61 -6.31
N GLU A 605 21.26 -25.45 -6.98
CA GLU A 605 20.29 -25.14 -8.04
C GLU A 605 20.28 -26.22 -9.14
N VAL A 606 21.44 -26.72 -9.53
CA VAL A 606 21.56 -27.75 -10.57
C VAL A 606 20.89 -29.05 -10.11
N SER A 607 21.05 -29.42 -8.85
CA SER A 607 20.45 -30.64 -8.26
C SER A 607 18.94 -30.50 -8.08
N ILE A 608 18.46 -29.32 -7.67
CA ILE A 608 17.02 -29.02 -7.51
C ILE A 608 16.34 -29.04 -8.89
N VAL A 609 16.93 -28.38 -9.90
CA VAL A 609 16.41 -28.39 -11.28
C VAL A 609 16.39 -29.81 -11.85
N ALA A 610 17.40 -30.63 -11.55
CA ALA A 610 17.42 -32.02 -11.99
C ALA A 610 16.28 -32.84 -11.37
N ALA A 611 16.02 -32.68 -10.07
CA ALA A 611 14.91 -33.35 -9.38
C ALA A 611 13.54 -32.87 -9.88
N GLU A 612 13.36 -31.59 -10.16
CA GLU A 612 12.13 -31.04 -10.74
C GLU A 612 11.85 -31.52 -12.15
N ASN A 613 12.87 -31.57 -13.01
CA ASN A 613 12.71 -32.09 -14.37
C ASN A 613 12.35 -33.58 -14.35
N ALA A 614 12.97 -34.38 -13.46
CA ALA A 614 12.65 -35.79 -13.29
C ALA A 614 11.23 -35.98 -12.74
N TYR A 615 10.80 -35.19 -11.75
CA TYR A 615 9.42 -35.20 -11.26
C TYR A 615 8.43 -34.77 -12.35
N GLY A 616 8.74 -33.73 -13.12
CA GLY A 616 7.91 -33.21 -14.19
C GLY A 616 7.61 -34.23 -15.29
N ALA A 617 8.55 -35.15 -15.54
CA ALA A 617 8.44 -36.22 -16.53
C ALA A 617 7.49 -37.36 -16.11
N LEU A 618 7.16 -37.50 -14.82
CA LEU A 618 6.22 -38.51 -14.33
C LEU A 618 4.77 -38.21 -14.75
N ASN A 619 3.96 -39.25 -14.92
CA ASN A 619 2.51 -39.09 -15.11
C ASN A 619 1.81 -38.75 -13.77
N SER A 620 0.52 -38.37 -13.82
CA SER A 620 -0.19 -37.89 -12.62
C SER A 620 -0.23 -38.91 -11.47
N SER A 621 -0.45 -40.19 -11.78
CA SER A 621 -0.50 -41.25 -10.76
C SER A 621 0.87 -41.61 -10.19
N GLU A 622 1.95 -41.44 -10.96
CA GLU A 622 3.33 -41.62 -10.47
C GLU A 622 3.81 -40.45 -9.62
N LYS A 623 3.40 -39.22 -9.98
CA LYS A 623 3.67 -38.01 -9.18
C LYS A 623 3.07 -38.11 -7.78
N GLU A 624 1.91 -38.75 -7.64
CA GLU A 624 1.25 -39.02 -6.36
C GLU A 624 2.05 -39.97 -5.45
N LEU A 625 2.98 -40.76 -5.98
CA LEU A 625 3.81 -41.70 -5.22
C LEU A 625 5.16 -41.13 -4.79
N VAL A 626 5.53 -39.95 -5.27
CA VAL A 626 6.73 -39.24 -4.81
C VAL A 626 6.40 -38.57 -3.47
N THR A 627 6.40 -39.37 -2.41
CA THR A 627 5.96 -38.99 -1.06
C THR A 627 6.77 -37.87 -0.43
N ASN A 628 7.98 -37.60 -0.93
CA ASN A 628 8.88 -36.55 -0.43
C ASN A 628 8.89 -35.29 -1.31
N TYR A 629 7.95 -35.11 -2.23
CA TYR A 629 7.89 -33.92 -3.10
C TYR A 629 7.84 -32.58 -2.35
N SER A 630 7.31 -32.57 -1.12
CA SER A 630 7.36 -31.42 -0.22
C SER A 630 8.79 -30.93 0.07
N LEU A 631 9.78 -31.83 0.14
CA LEU A 631 11.18 -31.45 0.32
C LEU A 631 11.76 -30.77 -0.93
N LEU A 632 11.30 -31.15 -2.13
CA LEU A 632 11.72 -30.51 -3.37
C LEU A 632 11.16 -29.09 -3.50
N THR A 633 9.89 -28.90 -3.14
CA THR A 633 9.24 -27.59 -3.13
C THR A 633 9.81 -26.69 -2.01
N GLN A 634 10.07 -27.25 -0.84
CA GLN A 634 10.81 -26.58 0.23
C GLN A 634 12.20 -26.16 -0.25
N ALA A 635 12.94 -27.04 -0.92
CA ALA A 635 14.26 -26.73 -1.43
C ALA A 635 14.24 -25.61 -2.48
N ARG A 636 13.25 -25.61 -3.39
CA ARG A 636 13.02 -24.52 -4.35
C ARG A 636 12.64 -23.21 -3.66
N SER A 637 11.80 -23.27 -2.64
CA SER A 637 11.40 -22.09 -1.84
C SER A 637 12.58 -21.50 -1.08
N SER A 638 13.40 -22.35 -0.45
CA SER A 638 14.66 -21.95 0.18
C SER A 638 15.58 -21.30 -0.85
N LEU A 639 15.81 -21.92 -2.02
CA LEU A 639 16.62 -21.34 -3.09
C LEU A 639 16.08 -19.98 -3.59
N ASN A 640 14.76 -19.80 -3.68
CA ASN A 640 14.14 -18.53 -4.06
C ASN A 640 14.25 -17.47 -2.95
N THR A 641 14.10 -17.86 -1.69
CA THR A 641 14.31 -16.98 -0.53
C THR A 641 15.75 -16.49 -0.47
N LEU A 642 16.70 -17.38 -0.78
CA LEU A 642 18.12 -17.05 -0.90
C LEU A 642 18.37 -16.07 -2.04
N ARG A 643 17.70 -16.23 -3.19
CA ARG A 643 17.75 -15.26 -4.30
C ARG A 643 17.18 -13.91 -3.92
N VAL A 644 16.04 -13.87 -3.24
CA VAL A 644 15.41 -12.63 -2.76
C VAL A 644 16.29 -11.94 -1.70
N SER A 645 16.96 -12.70 -0.84
CA SER A 645 17.93 -12.17 0.13
C SER A 645 19.15 -11.53 -0.57
N ILE A 646 19.57 -12.06 -1.72
CA ILE A 646 20.63 -11.46 -2.54
C ILE A 646 20.13 -10.21 -3.29
N THR A 647 18.92 -10.24 -3.85
CA THR A 647 18.34 -9.08 -4.54
C THR A 647 18.03 -7.94 -3.58
N SER A 648 17.58 -8.22 -2.36
CA SER A 648 17.42 -7.22 -1.31
C SER A 648 18.76 -6.67 -0.83
N PHE A 649 19.82 -7.49 -0.80
CA PHE A 649 21.19 -7.03 -0.57
C PHE A 649 21.70 -6.07 -1.66
N GLU A 650 21.42 -6.34 -2.93
CA GLU A 650 21.81 -5.46 -4.05
C GLU A 650 21.20 -4.05 -3.91
N ASN A 651 20.03 -3.93 -3.28
CA ASN A 651 19.29 -2.68 -3.05
C ASN A 651 19.69 -1.91 -1.77
N LEU A 652 20.72 -2.34 -1.03
CA LEU A 652 21.17 -1.63 0.16
C LEU A 652 22.05 -0.42 -0.20
N THR A 653 21.76 0.74 0.39
CA THR A 653 22.57 1.96 0.19
C THR A 653 23.88 1.91 0.97
N THR A 654 25.00 2.20 0.29
CA THR A 654 26.33 2.33 0.90
C THR A 654 26.45 3.56 1.80
N LYS A 655 27.09 3.43 2.98
CA LYS A 655 27.27 4.52 3.95
C LYS A 655 28.71 5.06 3.93
N THR A 656 28.87 6.38 3.98
CA THR A 656 30.18 7.04 3.96
C THR A 656 30.33 8.05 5.09
N SER A 657 31.49 8.01 5.75
CA SER A 657 31.85 8.98 6.79
C SER A 657 33.33 9.33 6.68
N ALA A 658 33.68 10.59 6.95
CA ALA A 658 35.07 11.05 6.95
C ALA A 658 35.52 11.34 8.38
N LYS A 659 36.76 10.97 8.73
CA LYS A 659 37.36 11.29 10.03
C LYS A 659 38.68 12.03 9.83
N PHE A 660 38.80 13.18 10.48
CA PHE A 660 39.97 14.05 10.42
C PHE A 660 40.60 14.18 11.81
N SER A 661 41.93 14.28 11.89
CA SER A 661 42.64 14.68 13.12
C SER A 661 43.34 16.01 12.86
N TYR A 662 43.14 17.01 13.73
CA TYR A 662 43.73 18.34 13.57
C TYR A 662 44.43 18.83 14.84
N SER A 663 45.44 19.68 14.70
CA SER A 663 46.06 20.43 15.80
C SER A 663 46.14 21.93 15.46
N SER A 664 45.78 22.81 16.41
CA SER A 664 45.65 24.26 16.19
C SER A 664 46.78 25.10 16.80
N GLN A 665 47.21 26.15 16.08
CA GLN A 665 47.98 27.29 16.60
C GLN A 665 47.24 28.58 16.17
N GLU A 666 46.94 29.49 17.11
CA GLU A 666 46.09 30.68 16.89
C GLU A 666 46.89 31.98 16.65
N GLU A 667 46.47 32.77 15.66
CA GLU A 667 46.75 34.21 15.49
C GLU A 667 45.48 34.94 14.99
N THR A 668 45.22 36.18 15.44
CA THR A 668 43.91 36.87 15.26
C THR A 668 43.98 38.12 14.37
N ILE A 669 43.09 38.27 13.36
CA ILE A 669 42.74 39.54 12.67
C ILE A 669 41.23 39.53 12.23
N THR A 670 40.55 40.69 12.17
CA THR A 670 39.06 40.85 12.02
C THR A 670 38.60 41.72 10.83
N GLY A 671 37.52 41.36 10.11
CA GLY A 671 36.74 42.22 9.17
C GLY A 671 35.49 41.56 8.54
N VAL A 672 34.39 42.31 8.26
CA VAL A 672 33.07 41.84 7.74
C VAL A 672 32.85 42.26 6.26
N GLU A 673 32.27 41.38 5.42
CA GLU A 673 32.01 41.60 3.99
C GLU A 673 30.83 42.55 3.70
N GLY A 674 30.99 43.50 2.77
CA GLY A 674 29.96 44.45 2.34
C GLY A 674 30.45 45.89 2.13
N TYR A 675 29.51 46.82 1.83
CA TYR A 675 29.81 48.26 1.75
C TYR A 675 29.81 48.88 3.14
N ASN A 676 31.00 49.19 3.65
CA ASN A 676 31.23 49.70 5.00
C ASN A 676 31.54 51.20 4.98
N LEU A 677 31.02 51.93 5.97
CA LEU A 677 31.21 53.36 6.14
C LEU A 677 32.69 53.67 6.32
N VAL A 678 33.21 54.58 5.49
CA VAL A 678 34.57 55.08 5.61
C VAL A 678 34.59 56.22 6.62
N THR A 679 35.39 56.08 7.68
CA THR A 679 35.58 57.10 8.72
C THR A 679 36.96 57.77 8.68
N ASP A 680 37.87 57.27 7.83
CA ASP A 680 39.18 57.84 7.59
C ASP A 680 39.48 57.85 6.08
N ALA A 681 39.78 59.02 5.52
CA ALA A 681 40.08 59.18 4.10
C ALA A 681 41.36 58.44 3.68
N SER A 682 42.28 58.16 4.63
CA SER A 682 43.52 57.43 4.37
C SER A 682 43.30 55.98 3.94
N THR A 683 42.11 55.41 4.22
CA THR A 683 41.77 54.03 3.86
C THR A 683 41.25 53.89 2.44
N LEU A 684 41.12 55.01 1.70
CA LEU A 684 40.74 55.01 0.29
C LEU A 684 41.97 54.87 -0.60
N ALA A 685 41.87 54.03 -1.62
CA ALA A 685 42.92 53.76 -2.60
C ALA A 685 42.34 53.65 -4.02
N ALA A 686 43.22 53.82 -5.02
CA ALA A 686 42.84 53.51 -6.40
C ALA A 686 42.51 52.01 -6.52
N GLY A 687 41.40 51.69 -7.19
CA GLY A 687 40.83 50.35 -7.29
C GLY A 687 39.66 50.10 -6.34
N ASP A 688 39.44 50.96 -5.33
CA ASP A 688 38.30 50.80 -4.42
C ASP A 688 36.97 51.06 -5.12
N ASN A 689 36.01 50.18 -4.87
CA ASN A 689 34.61 50.40 -5.24
C ASN A 689 33.88 51.09 -4.09
N ILE A 690 33.29 52.25 -4.37
CA ILE A 690 32.60 53.06 -3.37
C ILE A 690 31.18 53.46 -3.81
N ILE A 691 30.36 53.78 -2.81
CA ILE A 691 29.05 54.43 -2.98
C ILE A 691 29.07 55.76 -2.22
N ILE A 692 28.58 56.82 -2.86
CA ILE A 692 28.37 58.13 -2.24
C ILE A 692 26.89 58.28 -1.86
N ALA A 693 26.63 58.47 -0.57
CA ALA A 693 25.29 58.58 -0.02
C ALA A 693 25.10 59.91 0.72
N ALA A 694 23.87 60.42 0.77
CA ALA A 694 23.52 61.57 1.58
C ALA A 694 23.68 61.24 3.07
N SER A 695 24.26 62.16 3.84
CA SER A 695 24.61 61.93 5.25
C SER A 695 23.39 61.72 6.14
N SER A 696 22.30 62.45 5.90
CA SER A 696 21.07 62.43 6.70
C SER A 696 19.84 61.85 5.98
N GLU A 697 19.97 61.44 4.72
CA GLU A 697 18.85 60.96 3.90
C GLU A 697 19.18 59.60 3.29
N ASP A 698 18.23 58.67 3.20
CA ASP A 698 18.44 57.32 2.66
C ASP A 698 18.45 57.30 1.13
N LYS A 699 19.37 58.09 0.59
CA LYS A 699 19.56 58.38 -0.83
C LYS A 699 21.02 58.28 -1.21
N ALA A 700 21.31 57.56 -2.30
CA ALA A 700 22.63 57.47 -2.91
C ALA A 700 22.65 58.07 -4.31
N LEU A 701 23.85 58.41 -4.78
CA LEU A 701 24.08 58.87 -6.15
C LEU A 701 23.56 57.81 -7.13
N SER A 702 22.68 58.19 -8.07
CA SER A 702 22.18 57.27 -9.10
C SER A 702 23.04 57.31 -10.37
N THR A 703 22.87 56.30 -11.22
CA THR A 703 23.46 56.25 -12.57
C THR A 703 22.84 57.29 -13.53
N THR A 704 21.69 57.89 -13.20
CA THR A 704 21.00 58.86 -14.06
C THR A 704 21.70 60.23 -14.05
N GLN A 705 22.04 60.74 -15.24
CA GLN A 705 22.53 62.10 -15.47
C GLN A 705 21.41 63.02 -15.99
N ASN A 706 21.11 64.06 -15.23
CA ASN A 706 20.28 65.18 -15.65
C ASN A 706 21.14 66.20 -16.41
N PRO A 707 20.55 67.20 -17.11
CA PRO A 707 21.32 68.17 -17.91
C PRO A 707 22.50 68.83 -17.16
N ASN A 708 22.30 69.03 -15.85
CA ASN A 708 23.19 69.77 -14.98
C ASN A 708 23.69 68.98 -13.76
N ASN A 709 23.13 67.82 -13.41
CA ASN A 709 23.41 67.16 -12.12
C ASN A 709 23.13 65.64 -12.19
N ARG A 710 23.24 64.95 -11.06
CA ARG A 710 23.00 63.51 -10.96
C ARG A 710 21.74 63.25 -10.14
N GLY A 711 20.90 62.30 -10.58
CA GLY A 711 19.73 61.86 -9.81
C GLY A 711 20.13 61.11 -8.55
N SER A 712 19.13 60.74 -7.74
CA SER A 712 19.32 59.90 -6.55
C SER A 712 18.47 58.64 -6.58
N VAL A 713 18.90 57.63 -5.82
CA VAL A 713 18.19 56.35 -5.67
C VAL A 713 18.07 55.98 -4.19
N SER A 714 17.02 55.25 -3.81
CA SER A 714 16.80 54.80 -2.43
C SER A 714 17.78 53.71 -2.02
N ILE A 715 18.26 53.79 -0.78
CA ILE A 715 19.15 52.81 -0.14
C ILE A 715 18.68 52.52 1.29
N THR A 716 19.23 51.50 1.93
CA THR A 716 19.03 51.24 3.37
C THR A 716 20.37 51.32 4.10
N LYS A 717 20.44 52.11 5.18
CA LYS A 717 21.63 52.22 6.04
C LYS A 717 21.37 51.51 7.37
N SER A 718 22.30 50.68 7.80
CA SER A 718 22.24 50.00 9.11
C SER A 718 23.57 50.15 9.84
N GLY A 719 23.64 51.09 10.79
CA GLY A 719 24.89 51.41 11.48
C GLY A 719 25.99 51.86 10.51
N THR A 720 27.07 51.10 10.40
CA THR A 720 28.19 51.35 9.48
C THR A 720 28.03 50.67 8.13
N THR A 721 26.97 49.91 7.86
CA THR A 721 26.78 49.20 6.59
C THR A 721 25.71 49.84 5.72
N LEU A 722 25.82 49.63 4.41
CA LEU A 722 24.87 50.08 3.40
C LEU A 722 24.42 48.91 2.53
N THR A 723 23.10 48.77 2.35
CA THR A 723 22.47 47.79 1.45
C THR A 723 21.51 48.48 0.48
N TYR A 724 21.22 47.85 -0.65
CA TYR A 724 20.30 48.34 -1.67
C TYR A 724 19.64 47.17 -2.42
N ASP A 725 18.45 47.39 -2.97
CA ASP A 725 17.74 46.42 -3.81
C ASP A 725 18.24 46.46 -5.27
N SER A 726 18.24 45.30 -5.91
CA SER A 726 18.53 45.04 -7.32
C SER A 726 17.74 45.91 -8.32
N THR A 727 16.56 46.41 -7.96
CA THR A 727 15.72 47.25 -8.84
C THR A 727 16.10 48.73 -8.83
N SER A 728 16.98 49.14 -7.92
CA SER A 728 17.30 50.54 -7.59
C SER A 728 18.80 50.71 -7.30
N THR A 729 19.65 50.22 -8.21
CA THR A 729 21.10 50.15 -8.03
C THR A 729 21.76 51.54 -7.95
N PRO A 730 22.50 51.87 -6.87
CA PRO A 730 23.28 53.09 -6.78
C PRO A 730 24.45 53.08 -7.76
N GLN A 731 24.96 54.26 -8.08
CA GLN A 731 26.19 54.39 -8.86
C GLN A 731 27.36 53.84 -8.04
N ILE A 732 27.88 52.70 -8.49
CA ILE A 732 29.17 52.19 -8.04
C ILE A 732 30.24 53.05 -8.71
N ILE A 733 31.15 53.62 -7.91
CA ILE A 733 32.26 54.43 -8.37
C ILE A 733 33.54 53.66 -8.08
N THR A 734 34.32 53.40 -9.12
CA THR A 734 35.69 52.88 -8.96
C THR A 734 36.62 54.07 -8.82
N LEU A 735 37.37 54.13 -7.72
CA LEU A 735 38.36 55.17 -7.50
C LEU A 735 39.58 54.92 -8.38
N GLU A 736 40.03 55.94 -9.08
CA GLU A 736 41.32 55.94 -9.78
C GLU A 736 42.22 57.04 -9.23
N ALA A 737 43.53 56.93 -9.43
CA ALA A 737 44.43 58.04 -9.15
C ALA A 737 44.03 59.25 -10.01
N GLY A 738 43.79 60.39 -9.36
CA GLY A 738 43.54 61.66 -10.02
C GLY A 738 44.80 62.19 -10.72
N THR A 739 44.65 63.20 -11.56
CA THR A 739 45.78 63.83 -12.27
C THR A 739 46.62 64.74 -11.37
N LYS A 740 46.11 65.07 -10.17
CA LYS A 740 46.80 65.83 -9.14
C LYS A 740 47.20 64.96 -7.96
N ALA A 741 48.30 65.30 -7.30
CA ALA A 741 48.79 64.58 -6.13
C ALA A 741 47.72 64.55 -5.02
N ASN A 742 47.56 63.40 -4.37
CA ASN A 742 46.59 63.17 -3.29
C ASN A 742 45.12 63.42 -3.68
N THR A 743 44.76 63.11 -4.93
CA THR A 743 43.38 63.22 -5.43
C THR A 743 42.91 61.94 -6.09
N PHE A 744 41.60 61.76 -6.19
CA PHE A 744 40.96 60.64 -6.88
C PHE A 744 40.17 61.11 -8.09
N ALA A 745 40.19 60.33 -9.16
CA ALA A 745 39.22 60.41 -10.24
C ALA A 745 38.10 59.40 -10.00
N PHE A 746 36.86 59.81 -10.20
CA PHE A 746 35.68 58.98 -9.93
C PHE A 746 35.16 58.37 -11.23
N ASN A 747 35.58 57.14 -11.51
CA ASN A 747 35.14 56.39 -12.68
C ASN A 747 33.76 55.79 -12.43
N VAL A 748 32.78 56.14 -13.26
CA VAL A 748 31.38 55.69 -13.16
C VAL A 748 31.00 54.64 -14.21
N GLY A 749 32.00 54.11 -14.92
CA GLY A 749 31.86 53.08 -15.97
C GLY A 749 31.85 53.67 -17.38
N ASP A 750 31.11 54.75 -17.61
CA ASP A 750 31.00 55.44 -18.91
C ASP A 750 31.80 56.76 -19.01
N GLY A 751 32.59 57.07 -17.97
CA GLY A 751 33.47 58.23 -17.90
C GLY A 751 33.79 58.62 -16.46
N TYR A 752 34.21 59.87 -16.29
CA TYR A 752 34.63 60.42 -15.00
C TYR A 752 33.71 61.54 -14.55
N LEU A 753 33.32 61.52 -13.27
CA LEU A 753 32.60 62.63 -12.66
C LEU A 753 33.49 63.86 -12.57
N TYR A 754 32.97 65.01 -13.00
CA TYR A 754 33.66 66.29 -12.91
C TYR A 754 32.70 67.43 -12.55
N ALA A 755 33.26 68.48 -11.95
CA ALA A 755 32.55 69.72 -11.68
C ALA A 755 32.60 70.62 -12.92
N ALA A 756 31.47 70.84 -13.59
CA ALA A 756 31.43 71.42 -14.94
C ALA A 756 31.35 72.95 -15.01
N SER A 757 31.16 73.66 -13.88
CA SER A 757 31.06 75.13 -13.82
C SER A 757 31.41 75.67 -12.43
N SER A 758 32.09 76.82 -12.34
CA SER A 758 32.44 77.52 -11.08
C SER A 758 31.35 78.47 -10.55
N SER A 759 30.25 78.59 -11.28
CA SER A 759 29.10 79.45 -10.97
C SER A 759 27.74 78.75 -11.10
N SER A 760 27.75 77.47 -11.51
CA SER A 760 26.54 76.65 -11.67
C SER A 760 26.74 75.34 -10.91
N ASN A 761 25.68 74.79 -10.32
CA ASN A 761 25.77 73.64 -9.43
C ASN A 761 25.92 72.32 -10.20
N TYR A 762 26.93 72.22 -11.07
CA TYR A 762 27.00 71.19 -12.10
C TYR A 762 27.89 70.01 -11.73
N LEU A 763 27.31 68.81 -11.76
CA LEU A 763 28.00 67.53 -11.60
C LEU A 763 27.67 66.66 -12.80
N LYS A 764 28.67 66.38 -13.65
CA LYS A 764 28.49 65.69 -14.93
C LYS A 764 29.55 64.63 -15.13
N THR A 765 29.34 63.77 -16.12
CA THR A 765 30.31 62.80 -16.61
C THR A 765 31.01 63.34 -17.87
N GLN A 766 32.33 63.17 -17.96
CA GLN A 766 33.13 63.42 -19.17
C GLN A 766 34.00 62.20 -19.47
N SER A 767 34.42 62.03 -20.72
CA SER A 767 35.28 60.89 -21.10
C SER A 767 36.74 61.06 -20.66
N SER A 768 37.21 62.30 -20.45
CA SER A 768 38.60 62.59 -20.09
C SER A 768 38.85 62.51 -18.57
N LYS A 769 39.89 61.76 -18.19
CA LYS A 769 40.52 61.85 -16.87
C LYS A 769 41.50 63.03 -16.85
N ASP A 770 40.98 64.23 -16.66
CA ASP A 770 41.75 65.47 -16.56
C ASP A 770 41.64 66.11 -15.16
N ASP A 771 42.24 67.29 -15.00
CA ASP A 771 42.23 68.03 -13.74
C ASP A 771 40.81 68.33 -13.22
N ASN A 772 39.81 68.50 -14.09
CA ASN A 772 38.43 68.76 -13.67
C ASN A 772 37.76 67.51 -13.09
N ALA A 773 38.21 66.32 -13.48
CA ALA A 773 37.76 65.04 -12.95
C ALA A 773 38.51 64.61 -11.67
N SER A 774 39.42 65.43 -11.15
CA SER A 774 40.18 65.15 -9.93
C SER A 774 39.50 65.74 -8.68
N TRP A 775 39.35 64.93 -7.65
CA TRP A 775 38.65 65.26 -6.39
C TRP A 775 39.56 65.03 -5.19
N ALA A 776 39.62 66.02 -4.29
CA ALA A 776 40.23 65.86 -2.96
C ALA A 776 39.15 65.43 -1.95
N ILE A 777 39.45 64.44 -1.12
CA ILE A 777 38.52 63.89 -0.13
C ILE A 777 39.07 64.10 1.28
N SER A 778 38.23 64.61 2.18
CA SER A 778 38.48 64.59 3.63
C SER A 778 37.27 64.02 4.35
N ILE A 779 37.50 63.23 5.40
CA ILE A 779 36.44 62.52 6.12
C ILE A 779 36.60 62.79 7.62
N THR A 780 35.50 63.13 8.29
CA THR A 780 35.48 63.31 9.76
C THR A 780 35.36 61.95 10.47
N SER A 781 35.67 61.89 11.77
CA SER A 781 35.48 60.68 12.59
C SER A 781 34.04 60.15 12.60
N SER A 782 33.05 61.00 12.29
CA SER A 782 31.63 60.62 12.14
C SER A 782 31.25 60.05 10.76
N GLY A 783 32.23 59.95 9.84
CA GLY A 783 32.07 59.45 8.48
C GLY A 783 31.55 60.46 7.45
N VAL A 784 31.39 61.73 7.83
CA VAL A 784 30.99 62.80 6.90
C VAL A 784 32.16 63.15 5.98
N ALA A 785 31.94 63.09 4.67
CA ALA A 785 32.93 63.31 3.62
C ALA A 785 32.75 64.67 2.94
N THR A 786 33.86 65.40 2.78
CA THR A 786 33.97 66.61 1.95
C THR A 786 34.76 66.28 0.70
N ILE A 787 34.09 66.30 -0.45
CA ILE A 787 34.63 65.93 -1.77
C ILE A 787 34.73 67.19 -2.62
N THR A 788 35.95 67.70 -2.83
CA THR A 788 36.21 69.02 -3.44
C THR A 788 36.89 68.87 -4.81
N ALA A 789 36.30 69.46 -5.86
CA ALA A 789 36.88 69.44 -7.20
C ALA A 789 38.23 70.17 -7.24
N GLN A 790 39.19 69.68 -8.04
CA GLN A 790 40.55 70.20 -8.07
C GLN A 790 40.95 70.83 -9.41
N GLY A 791 40.07 70.82 -10.42
CA GLY A 791 40.30 71.47 -11.72
C GLY A 791 40.04 72.97 -11.70
N ALA A 792 39.48 73.51 -12.79
CA ALA A 792 39.20 74.95 -12.90
C ALA A 792 38.15 75.45 -11.89
N ASN A 793 37.37 74.54 -11.28
CA ASN A 793 36.20 74.84 -10.46
C ASN A 793 36.42 74.46 -8.98
N THR A 794 37.53 74.89 -8.37
CA THR A 794 37.99 74.44 -7.04
C THR A 794 37.11 74.80 -5.84
N ARG A 795 36.10 75.68 -6.02
CA ARG A 795 35.15 76.06 -4.96
C ARG A 795 33.97 75.08 -4.82
N ASN A 796 33.94 74.03 -5.63
CA ASN A 796 32.81 73.13 -5.76
C ASN A 796 32.97 71.88 -4.90
N ILE A 797 32.04 71.68 -3.98
CA ILE A 797 31.95 70.52 -3.10
C ILE A 797 30.73 69.68 -3.48
N LEU A 798 30.90 68.38 -3.63
CA LEU A 798 29.79 67.46 -3.92
C LEU A 798 28.84 67.38 -2.71
N LYS A 799 27.57 67.73 -2.90
CA LYS A 799 26.51 67.70 -1.88
C LYS A 799 25.22 67.09 -2.43
N TYR A 800 24.32 66.72 -1.53
CA TYR A 800 22.96 66.30 -1.84
C TYR A 800 21.96 67.44 -1.60
N ASN A 801 21.10 67.72 -2.59
CA ASN A 801 20.04 68.71 -2.52
C ASN A 801 18.68 68.02 -2.59
N THR A 802 17.80 68.32 -1.63
CA THR A 802 16.45 67.74 -1.53
C THR A 802 15.48 68.27 -2.60
N ALA A 803 15.82 69.32 -3.34
CA ALA A 803 15.01 69.84 -4.43
C ALA A 803 14.91 68.86 -5.62
N ASN A 804 13.79 68.90 -6.35
CA ASN A 804 13.53 68.12 -7.58
C ASN A 804 13.75 66.60 -7.42
N SER A 805 13.06 65.99 -6.47
CA SER A 805 13.15 64.54 -6.14
C SER A 805 14.50 64.07 -5.59
N GLY A 806 15.38 64.99 -5.21
CA GLY A 806 16.68 64.67 -4.65
C GLY A 806 17.76 64.52 -5.72
N ILE A 807 18.74 65.43 -5.72
CA ILE A 807 19.83 65.48 -6.70
C ILE A 807 21.19 65.61 -6.02
N PHE A 808 22.22 65.05 -6.65
CA PHE A 808 23.62 65.28 -6.29
C PHE A 808 24.25 66.28 -7.25
N ALA A 809 24.86 67.32 -6.68
CA ALA A 809 25.42 68.44 -7.42
C ALA A 809 26.58 69.08 -6.64
N CYS A 810 27.26 70.03 -7.29
CA CYS A 810 28.37 70.77 -6.70
C CYS A 810 27.91 72.09 -6.10
N TYR A 811 28.27 72.41 -4.86
CA TYR A 811 27.91 73.66 -4.18
C TYR A 811 29.07 74.19 -3.35
N SER A 812 29.05 75.49 -3.04
CA SER A 812 30.02 76.13 -2.15
C SER A 812 29.61 76.08 -0.67
N SER A 813 28.30 76.01 -0.36
CA SER A 813 27.74 75.83 1.00
C SER A 813 26.20 75.66 0.96
N GLY A 814 25.61 75.07 2.01
CA GLY A 814 24.15 75.12 2.26
C GLY A 814 23.30 73.89 1.88
N GLN A 815 23.91 72.77 1.48
CA GLN A 815 23.23 71.51 1.12
C GLN A 815 23.67 70.35 2.02
N ILE A 816 22.99 69.21 1.93
CA ILE A 816 23.25 68.03 2.77
C ILE A 816 24.62 67.43 2.41
N ASP A 817 25.44 67.20 3.43
CA ASP A 817 26.75 66.56 3.28
C ASP A 817 26.62 65.10 2.84
N VAL A 818 27.70 64.51 2.35
CA VAL A 818 27.72 63.12 1.88
C VAL A 818 28.59 62.23 2.77
N LYS A 819 28.39 60.92 2.68
CA LYS A 819 29.24 59.88 3.27
C LYS A 819 29.71 58.94 2.17
N ILE A 820 30.87 58.31 2.37
CA ILE A 820 31.45 57.32 1.47
C ILE A 820 31.37 55.95 2.12
N TYR A 821 30.84 54.97 1.39
CA TYR A 821 30.84 53.57 1.78
C TYR A 821 31.75 52.79 0.82
N LYS A 822 32.75 52.08 1.33
CA LYS A 822 33.73 51.31 0.55
C LYS A 822 33.38 49.83 0.61
N TYR A 823 33.41 49.17 -0.54
CA TYR A 823 33.27 47.72 -0.61
C TYR A 823 34.48 47.05 0.03
N SER A 824 34.26 46.14 0.97
CA SER A 824 35.28 45.25 1.51
C SER A 824 34.88 43.82 1.20
N SER A 825 35.69 43.13 0.39
CA SER A 825 35.66 41.66 0.33
C SER A 825 36.25 41.14 1.64
N GLY A 826 35.48 40.43 2.45
CA GLY A 826 36.02 39.84 3.67
C GLY A 826 37.10 38.80 3.35
N SER A 827 38.14 38.73 4.17
CA SER A 827 38.99 37.54 4.32
C SER A 827 39.08 37.18 5.79
N THR A 828 39.16 35.86 6.03
CA THR A 828 39.05 35.09 7.26
C THR A 828 40.13 35.33 8.32
N THR A 829 39.80 34.99 9.57
CA THR A 829 40.76 34.71 10.64
C THR A 829 41.46 33.37 10.35
N THR A 830 42.80 33.33 10.30
CA THR A 830 43.53 32.06 10.11
C THR A 830 44.05 31.54 11.45
N THR A 831 43.35 30.56 12.02
CA THR A 831 43.96 29.61 12.94
C THR A 831 44.55 28.50 12.08
N THR A 832 45.86 28.25 12.16
CA THR A 832 46.46 27.19 11.33
C THR A 832 46.18 25.84 11.99
N TYR A 833 45.29 25.06 11.37
CA TYR A 833 45.03 23.67 11.76
C TYR A 833 45.84 22.75 10.84
N SER A 834 46.81 22.03 11.41
CA SER A 834 47.49 20.96 10.66
C SER A 834 46.61 19.72 10.69
N VAL A 835 46.00 19.36 9.55
CA VAL A 835 45.26 18.10 9.40
C VAL A 835 46.27 16.99 9.08
N SER A 836 46.40 16.04 9.99
CA SER A 836 47.19 14.82 9.77
C SER A 836 46.28 13.61 9.92
N ASN A 837 46.63 12.48 9.30
CA ASN A 837 45.89 11.23 9.46
C ASN A 837 44.41 11.32 9.02
N ALA A 838 44.14 11.93 7.86
CA ALA A 838 42.80 11.95 7.27
C ALA A 838 42.46 10.58 6.67
N TYR A 839 41.35 10.00 7.12
CA TYR A 839 40.84 8.73 6.59
C TYR A 839 39.37 8.86 6.22
N ILE A 840 39.01 8.30 5.07
CA ILE A 840 37.61 8.08 4.69
C ILE A 840 37.23 6.69 5.18
N ARG A 841 36.19 6.60 6.00
CA ARG A 841 35.58 5.33 6.38
C ARG A 841 34.44 5.06 5.39
N PHE A 842 34.65 4.04 4.56
CA PHE A 842 33.64 3.55 3.63
C PHE A 842 33.14 2.19 4.11
N GLY A 843 31.83 2.01 4.18
CA GLY A 843 31.28 0.77 4.74
C GLY A 843 29.80 0.56 4.46
N GLY A 844 29.36 -0.66 4.76
CA GLY A 844 27.98 -1.09 4.67
C GLY A 844 27.41 -1.34 6.06
N GLY A 845 26.11 -1.13 6.20
CA GLY A 845 25.33 -1.68 7.31
C GLY A 845 24.26 -2.59 6.73
N MET A 846 24.09 -3.77 7.32
CA MET A 846 23.03 -4.69 6.95
C MET A 846 22.33 -5.22 8.20
N ASP A 847 21.08 -5.65 8.02
CA ASP A 847 20.34 -6.29 9.10
C ASP A 847 21.07 -7.54 9.59
N LYS A 848 21.04 -7.80 10.90
CA LYS A 848 21.68 -8.99 11.47
C LYS A 848 21.09 -10.28 10.90
N SER A 849 19.78 -10.36 10.72
CA SER A 849 19.15 -11.55 10.18
C SER A 849 19.59 -11.80 8.73
N LEU A 850 19.71 -10.74 7.92
CA LEU A 850 20.25 -10.84 6.57
C LEU A 850 21.72 -11.27 6.56
N TYR A 851 22.56 -10.77 7.48
CA TYR A 851 23.95 -11.18 7.62
C TYR A 851 24.09 -12.66 8.02
N GLU A 852 23.29 -13.10 8.99
CA GLU A 852 23.26 -14.50 9.44
C GLU A 852 22.78 -15.41 8.29
N ASN A 853 21.74 -15.03 7.55
CA ASN A 853 21.29 -15.75 6.35
C ASN A 853 22.36 -15.83 5.25
N LEU A 854 23.17 -14.77 5.06
CA LEU A 854 24.29 -14.80 4.09
C LEU A 854 25.45 -15.69 4.54
N LEU A 855 25.68 -15.83 5.85
CA LEU A 855 26.69 -16.75 6.39
C LEU A 855 26.21 -18.21 6.41
N GLU A 856 24.90 -18.44 6.54
CA GLU A 856 24.31 -19.74 6.31
C GLU A 856 24.42 -20.15 4.83
N LEU A 857 24.35 -19.18 3.91
CA LEU A 857 24.52 -19.35 2.47
C LEU A 857 25.94 -19.76 2.03
N ASP A 858 26.96 -19.14 2.61
CA ASP A 858 28.37 -19.49 2.44
C ASP A 858 29.09 -19.14 3.74
N SER A 859 29.52 -20.16 4.48
CA SER A 859 30.23 -19.97 5.76
C SER A 859 31.57 -19.24 5.60
N ASN A 860 32.09 -19.15 4.37
CA ASN A 860 33.30 -18.41 4.02
C ASN A 860 32.99 -17.08 3.32
N ALA A 861 31.72 -16.63 3.30
CA ALA A 861 31.36 -15.37 2.67
C ALA A 861 32.22 -14.24 3.22
N THR A 862 32.82 -13.47 2.32
CA THR A 862 33.67 -12.33 2.70
C THR A 862 33.02 -11.02 2.31
N PHE A 863 33.14 -10.03 3.18
CA PHE A 863 32.53 -8.72 3.00
C PHE A 863 33.64 -7.71 2.75
N GLY A 864 33.42 -6.73 1.88
CA GLY A 864 34.49 -5.81 1.55
C GLY A 864 34.06 -4.54 0.83
N VAL A 865 35.06 -3.71 0.55
CA VAL A 865 34.93 -2.46 -0.18
C VAL A 865 35.78 -2.52 -1.44
N ALA A 866 35.20 -2.11 -2.56
CA ALA A 866 35.84 -2.00 -3.86
C ALA A 866 36.01 -0.51 -4.20
N LEU A 867 37.21 -0.08 -4.56
CA LEU A 867 37.56 1.31 -4.87
C LEU A 867 38.05 1.46 -6.30
N SER A 868 37.57 2.47 -7.02
CA SER A 868 37.98 2.78 -8.38
C SER A 868 38.22 4.27 -8.57
N LYS A 869 39.32 4.63 -9.24
CA LYS A 869 39.62 6.01 -9.63
C LYS A 869 38.89 6.45 -10.90
N ASN A 870 38.42 5.51 -11.72
CA ASN A 870 37.86 5.76 -13.06
C ASN A 870 36.45 5.15 -13.24
N GLY A 871 35.91 4.50 -12.22
CA GLY A 871 34.62 3.83 -12.23
C GLY A 871 34.62 2.47 -12.95
N THR A 872 35.74 2.05 -13.56
CA THR A 872 35.83 0.85 -14.40
C THR A 872 36.76 -0.22 -13.84
N THR A 873 37.87 0.14 -13.19
CA THR A 873 38.80 -0.82 -12.56
C THR A 873 38.80 -0.64 -11.05
N TYR A 874 38.51 -1.72 -10.32
CA TYR A 874 38.36 -1.68 -8.86
C TYR A 874 39.48 -2.44 -8.14
N SER A 875 39.98 -1.86 -7.05
CA SER A 875 40.81 -2.50 -6.03
C SER A 875 39.91 -2.95 -4.87
N TYR A 876 40.08 -4.20 -4.42
CA TYR A 876 39.19 -4.84 -3.44
C TYR A 876 39.87 -4.96 -2.07
N TYR A 877 39.12 -4.63 -1.02
CA TYR A 877 39.58 -4.62 0.37
C TYR A 877 38.58 -5.38 1.24
N THR A 878 38.97 -6.57 1.70
CA THR A 878 38.15 -7.36 2.64
C THR A 878 38.08 -6.67 4.00
N CYS A 879 36.90 -6.68 4.60
CA CYS A 879 36.57 -6.07 5.88
C CYS A 879 36.05 -7.14 6.84
N ASN A 880 36.26 -6.93 8.14
CA ASN A 880 35.68 -7.79 9.17
C ASN A 880 34.36 -7.18 9.66
N PRO A 881 33.23 -7.89 9.53
CA PRO A 881 31.94 -7.43 10.05
C PRO A 881 31.90 -7.46 11.58
N VAL A 882 31.17 -6.51 12.18
CA VAL A 882 31.01 -6.38 13.64
C VAL A 882 29.52 -6.15 13.96
N TYR A 883 28.99 -6.91 14.93
CA TYR A 883 27.65 -6.71 15.48
C TYR A 883 27.59 -5.42 16.29
N VAL A 884 26.57 -4.59 16.06
CA VAL A 884 26.36 -3.34 16.78
C VAL A 884 24.89 -3.16 17.17
N GLU A 885 24.67 -2.62 18.38
CA GLU A 885 23.33 -2.45 18.97
C GLU A 885 22.63 -1.14 18.54
N SER A 886 23.34 -0.16 17.97
CA SER A 886 22.74 1.04 17.36
C SER A 886 23.67 1.72 16.36
N ILE A 887 23.08 2.44 15.40
CA ILE A 887 23.80 3.28 14.44
C ILE A 887 23.81 4.72 14.96
N GLY A 888 24.99 5.34 15.05
CA GLY A 888 25.15 6.70 15.55
C GLY A 888 24.32 7.76 14.79
N ALA A 889 23.51 8.49 15.58
CA ALA A 889 22.97 9.84 15.43
C ALA A 889 22.21 10.25 14.14
N THR A 890 20.93 9.89 14.05
CA THR A 890 19.78 10.83 14.11
C THR A 890 18.48 10.04 14.10
N THR A 891 17.65 10.28 15.13
CA THR A 891 16.25 9.89 15.38
C THR A 891 15.64 8.65 14.68
N SER A 892 15.05 7.80 15.52
CA SER A 892 14.08 6.71 15.23
C SER A 892 14.58 5.45 14.51
N ASN A 893 15.18 4.53 15.27
CA ASN A 893 14.77 3.12 15.28
C ASN A 893 15.46 2.37 16.44
N VAL A 894 14.67 1.93 17.42
CA VAL A 894 15.08 0.97 18.45
C VAL A 894 14.21 -0.26 18.26
N ASN A 895 14.64 -1.16 17.37
CA ASN A 895 14.34 -2.60 17.39
C ASN A 895 15.04 -3.30 16.21
N GLY A 896 16.20 -3.93 16.48
CA GLY A 896 16.95 -4.75 15.52
C GLY A 896 18.45 -4.63 15.71
N SER A 897 19.16 -5.74 15.90
CA SER A 897 20.64 -5.76 15.89
C SER A 897 21.13 -5.60 14.45
N TYR A 898 22.21 -4.85 14.20
CA TYR A 898 22.77 -4.65 12.85
C TYR A 898 24.21 -5.15 12.76
N VAL A 899 24.66 -5.47 11.55
CA VAL A 899 26.06 -5.81 11.26
C VAL A 899 26.69 -4.72 10.40
N GLN A 900 27.84 -4.21 10.83
CA GLN A 900 28.59 -3.18 10.12
C GLN A 900 29.96 -3.70 9.69
N TYR A 901 30.39 -3.28 8.51
CA TYR A 901 31.76 -3.51 8.03
C TYR A 901 32.25 -2.26 7.32
N SER A 902 33.52 -1.90 7.53
CA SER A 902 34.08 -0.72 6.89
C SER A 902 35.59 -0.83 6.71
N ALA A 903 36.09 -0.15 5.69
CA ALA A 903 37.51 0.07 5.44
C ALA A 903 37.88 1.53 5.74
N LEU A 904 39.07 1.75 6.31
CA LEU A 904 39.67 3.07 6.47
C LEU A 904 40.63 3.32 5.30
N ILE A 905 40.36 4.38 4.54
CA ILE A 905 41.09 4.71 3.33
C ILE A 905 41.88 6.00 3.59
N PRO A 906 43.23 5.95 3.61
CA PRO A 906 44.05 7.14 3.84
C PRO A 906 43.91 8.14 2.68
N VAL A 907 43.74 9.42 3.01
CA VAL A 907 43.68 10.51 2.04
C VAL A 907 45.10 11.04 1.80
N SER A 908 45.61 10.93 0.57
CA SER A 908 46.89 11.52 0.14
C SER A 908 46.66 12.79 -0.70
N GLU A 909 47.69 13.65 -0.83
CA GLU A 909 47.67 14.90 -1.62
C GLU A 909 47.17 14.75 -3.07
N GLU A 910 47.29 13.55 -3.66
CA GLU A 910 46.85 13.27 -5.03
C GLU A 910 45.32 13.04 -5.15
N ASN A 911 44.63 12.78 -4.04
CA ASN A 911 43.21 12.37 -4.00
C ASN A 911 42.23 13.51 -3.69
N TYR A 912 42.72 14.77 -3.56
CA TYR A 912 41.90 15.91 -3.12
C TYR A 912 40.92 16.43 -4.19
N SER A 913 41.19 16.20 -5.48
CA SER A 913 40.37 16.73 -6.58
C SER A 913 39.80 15.64 -7.51
N THR A 914 39.94 14.37 -7.14
CA THR A 914 39.58 13.21 -7.98
C THR A 914 38.35 12.50 -7.41
N THR A 915 37.34 12.28 -8.24
CA THR A 915 36.17 11.46 -7.88
C THR A 915 36.62 10.03 -7.64
N ILE A 916 36.39 9.51 -6.43
CA ILE A 916 36.64 8.11 -6.09
C ILE A 916 35.29 7.38 -6.10
N TYR A 917 35.19 6.35 -6.94
CA TYR A 917 34.04 5.46 -6.98
C TYR A 917 34.26 4.35 -5.97
N ALA A 918 33.32 4.17 -5.06
CA ALA A 918 33.41 3.14 -4.04
C ALA A 918 32.12 2.32 -4.00
N LYS A 919 32.27 1.01 -3.86
CA LYS A 919 31.16 0.06 -3.74
C LYS A 919 31.45 -0.88 -2.59
N CYS A 920 30.43 -1.24 -1.82
CA CYS A 920 30.57 -2.37 -0.91
C CYS A 920 30.17 -3.64 -1.67
N TYR A 921 30.76 -4.77 -1.29
CA TYR A 921 30.47 -6.06 -1.90
C TYR A 921 30.42 -7.16 -0.84
N VAL A 922 29.67 -8.21 -1.16
CA VAL A 922 29.79 -9.53 -0.54
C VAL A 922 30.29 -10.51 -1.59
N GLU A 923 31.22 -11.37 -1.22
CA GLU A 923 31.71 -12.46 -2.04
C GLU A 923 31.14 -13.76 -1.49
N ILE A 924 30.32 -14.43 -2.29
CA ILE A 924 29.64 -15.69 -1.98
C ILE A 924 30.08 -16.70 -3.04
N ASN A 925 30.66 -17.82 -2.62
CA ASN A 925 31.17 -18.88 -3.50
C ASN A 925 32.11 -18.34 -4.61
N GLY A 926 32.93 -17.34 -4.30
CA GLY A 926 33.87 -16.70 -5.23
C GLY A 926 33.26 -15.69 -6.21
N THR A 927 31.95 -15.46 -6.15
CA THR A 927 31.25 -14.45 -6.96
C THR A 927 30.96 -13.21 -6.12
N LYS A 928 31.31 -12.03 -6.65
CA LYS A 928 31.16 -10.74 -5.94
C LYS A 928 29.86 -10.05 -6.34
N TYR A 929 29.00 -9.83 -5.36
CA TYR A 929 27.74 -9.09 -5.48
C TYR A 929 27.93 -7.71 -4.88
N PHE A 930 27.53 -6.67 -5.61
CA PHE A 930 27.80 -5.27 -5.26
C PHE A 930 26.52 -4.57 -4.84
N MET A 931 26.56 -3.85 -3.72
CA MET A 931 25.46 -3.00 -3.27
C MET A 931 25.37 -1.73 -4.12
N GLU A 932 24.20 -1.07 -4.12
CA GLU A 932 23.98 0.18 -4.85
C GLU A 932 25.08 1.22 -4.60
N SER A 933 25.63 1.72 -5.71
CA SER A 933 26.79 2.58 -5.70
C SER A 933 26.43 4.01 -5.38
N ALA A 934 27.16 4.61 -4.45
CA ALA A 934 27.17 6.05 -4.31
C ALA A 934 28.52 6.60 -4.83
N SER A 935 28.44 7.61 -5.70
CA SER A 935 29.60 8.34 -6.19
C SER A 935 29.69 9.65 -5.41
N TYR A 936 30.82 9.86 -4.73
CA TYR A 936 31.03 11.05 -3.94
C TYR A 936 32.26 11.77 -4.46
N SER A 937 32.08 13.04 -4.84
CA SER A 937 33.21 13.96 -4.79
C SER A 937 33.47 14.26 -3.31
N LEU A 938 34.75 14.29 -2.90
CA LEU A 938 35.11 14.57 -1.51
C LEU A 938 34.51 15.92 -1.04
N HIS A 939 34.45 16.88 -1.95
CA HIS A 939 33.83 18.19 -1.77
C HIS A 939 32.32 18.11 -1.50
N THR A 940 31.57 17.28 -2.22
CA THR A 940 30.11 17.11 -2.02
C THR A 940 29.81 16.43 -0.69
N LEU A 941 30.64 15.47 -0.27
CA LEU A 941 30.47 14.80 1.02
C LEU A 941 30.80 15.76 2.18
N ALA A 942 31.84 16.57 2.06
CA ALA A 942 32.16 17.62 3.03
C ALA A 942 31.01 18.65 3.14
N GLN A 943 30.50 19.15 2.02
CA GLN A 943 29.30 20.01 1.93
C GLN A 943 28.06 19.42 2.62
N TYR A 944 27.79 18.12 2.41
CA TYR A 944 26.67 17.45 3.05
C TYR A 944 26.79 17.44 4.58
N TYR A 945 27.96 17.13 5.12
CA TYR A 945 28.18 17.12 6.58
C TYR A 945 28.15 18.54 7.18
N ILE A 946 28.61 19.56 6.47
CA ILE A 946 28.45 20.98 6.89
C ILE A 946 26.98 21.35 6.98
N ASN A 947 26.22 21.06 5.92
CA ASN A 947 24.83 21.48 5.80
C ASN A 947 23.88 20.74 6.76
N ASN A 948 24.30 19.59 7.29
CA ASN A 948 23.50 18.75 8.19
C ASN A 948 24.10 18.59 9.61
N ALA A 949 25.11 19.38 9.96
CA ALA A 949 25.88 19.22 11.18
C ALA A 949 25.07 19.36 12.48
N SER A 950 24.11 20.30 12.51
CA SER A 950 23.23 20.51 13.65
C SER A 950 22.33 19.31 13.91
N THR A 951 21.82 18.68 12.85
CA THR A 951 21.02 17.46 12.91
C THR A 951 21.88 16.29 13.38
N LEU A 952 23.10 16.13 12.84
CA LEU A 952 24.03 15.05 13.16
C LEU A 952 24.73 15.18 14.53
N GLY A 953 24.38 16.17 15.33
CA GLY A 953 24.96 16.40 16.66
C GLY A 953 26.38 16.98 16.65
N ILE A 954 26.87 17.43 15.49
CA ILE A 954 28.15 18.12 15.35
C ILE A 954 27.91 19.58 15.70
N THR A 955 28.14 19.91 16.98
CA THR A 955 27.81 21.23 17.55
C THR A 955 29.04 22.13 17.72
N ASP A 956 30.24 21.59 17.50
CA ASP A 956 31.49 22.35 17.59
C ASP A 956 31.66 23.26 16.36
N PRO A 957 31.53 24.60 16.51
CA PRO A 957 31.59 25.55 15.41
C PRO A 957 32.95 25.53 14.68
N THR A 958 33.99 25.09 15.36
CA THR A 958 35.38 25.00 14.88
C THR A 958 35.55 23.82 13.92
N VAL A 959 34.90 22.69 14.21
CA VAL A 959 34.84 21.51 13.32
C VAL A 959 34.01 21.81 12.08
N LEU A 960 32.93 22.57 12.26
CA LEU A 960 32.06 23.05 11.18
C LEU A 960 32.77 24.00 10.22
N GLY A 961 33.58 24.92 10.76
CA GLY A 961 34.44 25.80 9.97
C GLY A 961 35.51 25.05 9.19
N ALA A 962 36.19 24.07 9.82
CA ALA A 962 37.23 23.26 9.18
C ALA A 962 36.69 22.34 8.06
N LEU A 963 35.45 21.84 8.19
CA LEU A 963 34.77 21.13 7.10
C LEU A 963 34.41 22.10 5.97
N GLY A 964 33.99 23.34 6.30
CA GLY A 964 33.62 24.41 5.35
C GLY A 964 34.76 24.96 4.51
N GLU A 965 36.01 24.84 4.96
CA GLU A 965 37.21 25.21 4.21
C GLU A 965 37.76 24.06 3.32
N PHE A 966 37.17 22.85 3.38
CA PHE A 966 37.63 21.63 2.70
C PHE A 966 37.15 21.49 1.24
#